data_AF-A0A2V8M986-F1
#
_entry.id   AF-A0A2V8M986-F1
#
_cell.length_a   1.000
_cell.length_b   1.000
_cell.length_c   1.000
_cell.angle_alpha   90.00
_cell.angle_beta   90.00
_cell.angle_gamma   90.00
#
_symmetry.space_group_name_H-M   'P 1'
#
loop_
_entity.id
_entity.type
_entity.pdbx_description
1 polymer ?
#
loop_
_entity_poly.entity_id
_entity_poly.type
_entity_poly.pdbx_seq_one_letter_code
_entity_poly.pdbx_strand_id
1 'polypeptide(L)'
;NQVDVGGSFPGDTLGSYVSKAPRPQLGELWVVGLTSTLSPRLTNDLRMSYLWNWWQWSTQQDPPQLPGLGGALEIAPAGTAGSAESTGALIPYNVNNQNTRQRVWDGQDKMLRDDLTWVKGNHLFQFGGQVQKNFNYHNRSDNGSTINNQVVYQIASQNISFNACGVSGTATCIPAAVATAGLSSTYTNLASSVFGLVGLSQVIYSRKGSSLAIQPIGTQAEESSTIKYYSGYFADTWRLKPSLTVNLGLSYMYETPPVEKNGAQVELVDASGALVHTDKFLAARKAAALAGQAYAPVLGFETTGNLHINYPYTPFKGGISPRVALAWSPNYRSGLLGKLVGEGKTVLRGGFGRSFGRINGVNQVLVPLLGPGLLQPVTCGFTLSNGTCGTSNTLGNVFRIGPDGLVAPLQSPSATLPQPFFPGVGGQAVAGDSTVLDPDYKPEKVDTWDFTIQRQISRKLSFEAGYMGKRSRNIFEEINLDAVPYMMTLGGQTFANAYAKVWTALCFPGNGGRCSQFDILGRAAAIAAVPNQPFFEAALGGTGSSFCGATSCTQALLNNTSVINSTGSTNLFGQTRVSDLWAFLNGRSSWALGKTMLSSQATAINTTTSLGYSNYHAAFLTLKMSDWHGLTSISNFTWSKALGTGQIGQYNSSNQWLDIWNPRASYGPQIFDLKYIFTSGWSYRPPFFKGEHGWKGKLLDGWSVSPFLTAQSGFPIGIGYSESACSACQGFGEMGNTASSGSAFESALPISPFTAGHSAHTAVPGSVIAINGVNVSVGTNNSSQLNIFSDPASVLANFRRCVLGIDTSCGSVGNLRGLNRWNVDATIAKDIKFTERVGATFTVQFTNVFNHNQPSDPGSLTLTTPANFGRITSSVFAARQMEIGARIHF
;
A
#
# COMPACT_ATOMS: atom_id res chain seq x y z
N ASN A 1 -20.56 -8.37 1.16
CA ASN A 1 -21.19 -9.45 1.93
C ASN A 1 -22.37 -9.95 1.13
N GLN A 2 -22.35 -11.21 0.69
CA GLN A 2 -23.50 -11.80 -0.01
C GLN A 2 -24.65 -12.02 0.98
N VAL A 3 -25.86 -11.70 0.51
CA VAL A 3 -27.12 -11.86 1.24
C VAL A 3 -28.07 -12.63 0.33
N ASP A 4 -28.74 -13.64 0.88
CA ASP A 4 -29.85 -14.28 0.18
C ASP A 4 -31.13 -13.50 0.47
N VAL A 5 -31.52 -12.64 -0.47
CA VAL A 5 -32.82 -11.93 -0.44
C VAL A 5 -33.87 -12.72 -1.21
N GLY A 6 -33.44 -13.65 -2.07
CA GLY A 6 -34.32 -14.45 -2.91
C GLY A 6 -34.95 -15.64 -2.19
N GLY A 7 -34.48 -16.00 -0.99
CA GLY A 7 -34.87 -17.24 -0.32
C GLY A 7 -34.44 -18.48 -1.12
N SER A 8 -33.33 -18.38 -1.86
CA SER A 8 -32.82 -19.45 -2.72
C SER A 8 -32.17 -20.58 -1.93
N PHE A 9 -31.74 -20.31 -0.69
CA PHE A 9 -31.11 -21.29 0.19
C PHE A 9 -32.12 -21.92 1.18
N PRO A 10 -31.95 -23.21 1.52
CA PRO A 10 -32.85 -23.91 2.45
C PRO A 10 -32.96 -23.18 3.79
N GLY A 11 -34.21 -22.88 4.21
CA GLY A 11 -34.52 -22.21 5.48
C GLY A 11 -34.61 -20.70 5.39
N ASP A 12 -34.33 -20.10 4.24
CA ASP A 12 -34.43 -18.65 4.04
C ASP A 12 -35.80 -18.27 3.46
N THR A 13 -36.27 -17.07 3.82
CA THR A 13 -37.55 -16.54 3.36
C THR A 13 -37.31 -15.46 2.31
N LEU A 14 -37.98 -15.56 1.15
CA LEU A 14 -37.98 -14.53 0.11
C LEU A 14 -38.29 -13.15 0.71
N GLY A 15 -37.45 -12.15 0.39
CA GLY A 15 -37.55 -10.78 0.88
C GLY A 15 -36.89 -10.54 2.25
N SER A 16 -36.45 -11.59 2.94
CA SER A 16 -35.67 -11.47 4.18
C SER A 16 -34.18 -11.50 3.87
N TYR A 17 -33.41 -10.54 4.41
CA TYR A 17 -31.97 -10.50 4.20
C TYR A 17 -31.27 -11.49 5.14
N VAL A 18 -30.82 -12.63 4.62
CA VAL A 18 -30.02 -13.60 5.38
C VAL A 18 -28.56 -13.53 4.93
N SER A 19 -27.64 -13.28 5.86
CA SER A 19 -26.20 -13.25 5.55
C SER A 19 -25.68 -14.66 5.27
N LYS A 20 -24.99 -14.85 4.13
CA LYS A 20 -24.36 -16.12 3.72
C LYS A 20 -22.83 -16.13 3.83
N ALA A 21 -22.28 -15.08 4.43
CA ALA A 21 -20.86 -14.80 4.45
C ALA A 21 -20.34 -14.78 5.89
N PRO A 22 -20.20 -15.94 6.57
CA PRO A 22 -19.57 -15.99 7.89
C PRO A 22 -18.15 -15.43 7.80
N ARG A 23 -17.82 -14.50 8.71
CA ARG A 23 -16.48 -13.92 8.87
C ARG A 23 -15.97 -14.14 10.31
N PRO A 24 -15.98 -15.39 10.82
CA PRO A 24 -15.59 -15.65 12.19
C PRO A 24 -14.12 -15.31 12.40
N GLN A 25 -13.84 -14.73 13.56
CA GLN A 25 -12.49 -14.52 14.10
C GLN A 25 -12.52 -15.11 15.50
N LEU A 26 -11.97 -16.31 15.63
CA LEU A 26 -11.90 -17.07 16.86
C LEU A 26 -10.46 -17.06 17.37
N GLY A 27 -10.29 -17.06 18.67
CA GLY A 27 -8.99 -17.19 19.27
C GLY A 27 -9.07 -17.73 20.68
N GLU A 28 -8.07 -18.52 21.04
CA GLU A 28 -7.89 -19.02 22.39
C GLU A 28 -6.47 -18.70 22.84
N LEU A 29 -6.34 -18.11 24.03
CA LEU A 29 -5.07 -17.81 24.64
C LEU A 29 -4.99 -18.50 26.00
N TRP A 30 -4.05 -19.44 26.11
CA TRP A 30 -3.70 -20.11 27.35
C TRP A 30 -2.36 -19.58 27.82
N VAL A 31 -2.29 -19.11 29.06
CA VAL A 31 -1.02 -18.69 29.70
C VAL A 31 -0.91 -19.38 31.05
N VAL A 32 0.14 -20.17 31.22
CA VAL A 32 0.53 -20.77 32.50
C VAL A 32 1.81 -20.08 32.97
N GLY A 33 1.84 -19.67 34.23
CA GLY A 33 2.99 -18.98 34.80
C GLY A 33 3.41 -19.56 36.14
N LEU A 34 4.72 -19.62 36.36
CA LEU A 34 5.34 -19.94 37.63
C LEU A 34 6.33 -18.83 38.00
N THR A 35 5.99 -18.06 39.03
CA THR A 35 6.89 -17.05 39.59
C THR A 35 7.52 -17.61 40.86
N SER A 36 8.85 -17.64 40.93
CA SER A 36 9.60 -18.22 42.04
C SER A 36 10.56 -17.21 42.65
N THR A 37 10.72 -17.23 43.98
CA THR A 37 11.81 -16.53 44.68
C THR A 37 12.88 -17.55 45.04
N LEU A 38 13.95 -17.64 44.25
CA LEU A 38 15.03 -18.62 44.43
C LEU A 38 15.98 -18.24 45.57
N SER A 39 16.09 -16.93 45.85
CA SER A 39 16.75 -16.36 47.02
C SER A 39 16.18 -14.97 47.31
N PRO A 40 16.49 -14.33 48.45
CA PRO A 40 16.05 -12.95 48.73
C PRO A 40 16.48 -11.90 47.69
N ARG A 41 17.38 -12.27 46.77
CA ARG A 41 17.94 -11.40 45.73
C ARG A 41 17.72 -11.91 44.31
N LEU A 42 17.17 -13.11 44.12
CA LEU A 42 17.00 -13.75 42.81
C LEU A 42 15.56 -14.23 42.67
N THR A 43 14.85 -13.65 41.72
CA THR A 43 13.49 -14.07 41.34
C THR A 43 13.49 -14.62 39.92
N ASN A 44 12.58 -15.54 39.66
CA ASN A 44 12.37 -16.19 38.37
C ASN A 44 10.90 -16.08 37.97
N ASP A 45 10.63 -15.90 36.67
CA ASP A 45 9.31 -15.86 36.07
C ASP A 45 9.30 -16.73 34.81
N LEU A 46 8.72 -17.92 34.93
CA LEU A 46 8.54 -18.87 33.82
C LEU A 46 7.13 -18.72 33.26
N ARG A 47 7.00 -18.57 31.94
CA ARG A 47 5.73 -18.44 31.23
C ARG A 47 5.67 -19.44 30.07
N MET A 48 4.58 -20.19 30.02
CA MET A 48 4.17 -20.98 28.86
C MET A 48 2.92 -20.37 28.27
N SER A 49 2.89 -20.20 26.95
CA SER A 49 1.73 -19.64 26.27
C SER A 49 1.39 -20.46 25.02
N TYR A 50 0.10 -20.66 24.81
CA TYR A 50 -0.46 -21.20 23.59
C TYR A 50 -1.51 -20.23 23.08
N LEU A 51 -1.31 -19.72 21.87
CA LEU A 51 -2.29 -18.91 21.16
C LEU A 51 -2.75 -19.70 19.94
N TRP A 52 -4.05 -19.98 19.88
CA TRP A 52 -4.71 -20.41 18.66
C TRP A 52 -5.43 -19.20 18.08
N ASN A 53 -5.20 -18.89 16.81
CA ASN A 53 -5.89 -17.82 16.11
C ASN A 53 -6.46 -18.35 14.80
N TRP A 54 -7.78 -18.29 14.67
CA TRP A 54 -8.48 -18.81 13.53
C TRP A 54 -9.39 -17.75 12.94
N TRP A 55 -9.28 -17.53 11.63
CA TRP A 55 -10.24 -16.70 10.92
C TRP A 55 -10.58 -17.31 9.56
N GLN A 56 -11.80 -17.05 9.12
CA GLN A 56 -12.28 -17.54 7.84
C GLN A 56 -13.06 -16.44 7.13
N TRP A 57 -12.79 -16.29 5.84
CA TRP A 57 -13.64 -15.61 4.88
C TRP A 57 -14.22 -16.67 3.98
N SER A 58 -15.48 -17.07 4.20
CA SER A 58 -16.14 -18.06 3.36
C SER A 58 -17.54 -17.61 3.06
N THR A 59 -18.01 -17.90 1.86
CA THR A 59 -19.39 -17.65 1.47
C THR A 59 -19.95 -18.96 0.95
N GLN A 60 -21.14 -19.34 1.40
CA GLN A 60 -21.71 -20.63 1.04
C GLN A 60 -22.00 -20.69 -0.46
N GLN A 61 -21.47 -21.72 -1.15
CA GLN A 61 -21.64 -21.94 -2.60
C GLN A 61 -21.20 -20.77 -3.50
N ASP A 62 -20.10 -20.11 -3.17
CA ASP A 62 -19.62 -18.91 -3.87
C ASP A 62 -18.34 -19.19 -4.70
N PRO A 63 -18.29 -18.85 -6.02
CA PRO A 63 -19.36 -18.27 -6.83
C PRO A 63 -20.48 -19.27 -7.13
N PRO A 64 -21.75 -18.81 -7.19
CA PRO A 64 -22.91 -19.66 -7.41
C PRO A 64 -22.83 -20.37 -8.77
N GLN A 65 -22.82 -21.71 -8.74
CA GLN A 65 -22.88 -22.56 -9.92
C GLN A 65 -24.34 -23.01 -10.13
N LEU A 66 -25.02 -22.42 -11.12
CA LEU A 66 -26.42 -22.74 -11.40
C LEU A 66 -26.55 -24.07 -12.16
N PRO A 67 -27.52 -24.95 -11.81
CA PRO A 67 -27.72 -26.21 -12.51
C PRO A 67 -27.87 -26.02 -14.04
N GLY A 68 -27.10 -26.79 -14.81
CA GLY A 68 -27.11 -26.74 -16.28
C GLY A 68 -26.23 -25.65 -16.91
N LEU A 69 -25.79 -24.65 -16.13
CA LEU A 69 -24.85 -23.63 -16.57
C LEU A 69 -23.41 -24.12 -16.32
N GLY A 70 -22.53 -23.98 -17.32
CA GLY A 70 -21.15 -24.48 -17.20
C GLY A 70 -20.21 -23.65 -16.32
N GLY A 71 -20.66 -22.49 -15.82
CA GLY A 71 -19.87 -21.55 -15.03
C GLY A 71 -20.72 -20.38 -14.52
N ALA A 72 -20.27 -19.70 -13.46
CA ALA A 72 -20.97 -18.55 -12.90
C ALA A 72 -20.86 -17.33 -13.85
N LEU A 73 -21.90 -16.50 -13.93
CA LEU A 73 -21.88 -15.32 -14.80
C LEU A 73 -21.40 -14.09 -14.02
N GLU A 74 -20.26 -13.51 -14.43
CA GLU A 74 -19.81 -12.20 -13.93
C GLU A 74 -20.32 -11.12 -14.87
N ILE A 75 -21.36 -10.39 -14.46
CA ILE A 75 -22.07 -9.43 -15.32
C ILE A 75 -21.53 -8.03 -15.09
N ALA A 76 -20.97 -7.40 -16.13
CA ALA A 76 -20.47 -6.02 -16.04
C ALA A 76 -21.53 -5.05 -15.43
N PRO A 77 -21.14 -4.10 -14.56
CA PRO A 77 -22.07 -3.18 -13.91
C PRO A 77 -22.82 -2.33 -14.94
N ALA A 78 -24.15 -2.41 -14.93
CA ALA A 78 -25.01 -1.61 -15.79
C ALA A 78 -24.70 -0.12 -15.62
N GLY A 79 -24.55 0.59 -16.74
CA GLY A 79 -24.28 2.03 -16.75
C GLY A 79 -22.81 2.43 -16.57
N THR A 80 -21.87 1.47 -16.57
CA THR A 80 -20.42 1.77 -16.43
C THR A 80 -19.58 1.22 -17.59
N ALA A 81 -18.38 1.77 -17.76
CA ALA A 81 -17.38 1.24 -18.68
C ALA A 81 -16.58 0.05 -18.09
N GLY A 82 -16.85 -0.35 -16.84
CA GLY A 82 -16.12 -1.43 -16.17
C GLY A 82 -16.51 -2.80 -16.74
N SER A 83 -15.52 -3.70 -16.87
CA SER A 83 -15.73 -5.07 -17.35
C SER A 83 -15.87 -6.11 -16.23
N ALA A 84 -15.63 -5.70 -14.98
CA ALA A 84 -15.79 -6.53 -13.79
C ALA A 84 -16.90 -5.97 -12.89
N GLU A 85 -17.57 -6.85 -12.17
CA GLU A 85 -18.64 -6.48 -11.25
C GLU A 85 -18.16 -5.53 -10.13
N SER A 86 -19.08 -4.72 -9.60
CA SER A 86 -18.80 -3.83 -8.46
C SER A 86 -19.84 -3.96 -7.37
N THR A 87 -19.48 -3.61 -6.14
CA THR A 87 -20.38 -3.71 -4.97
C THR A 87 -21.57 -2.75 -5.00
N GLY A 88 -21.58 -1.77 -5.92
CA GLY A 88 -22.69 -0.83 -6.12
C GLY A 88 -23.55 -1.15 -7.35
N ALA A 89 -23.26 -2.23 -8.08
CA ALA A 89 -24.01 -2.62 -9.26
C ALA A 89 -25.38 -3.21 -8.88
N LEU A 90 -26.43 -2.84 -9.61
CA LEU A 90 -27.77 -3.43 -9.48
C LEU A 90 -27.83 -4.79 -10.20
N ILE A 91 -27.05 -5.76 -9.71
CA ILE A 91 -26.98 -7.13 -10.24
C ILE A 91 -27.50 -8.13 -9.20
N PRO A 92 -28.09 -9.27 -9.61
CA PRO A 92 -28.75 -10.20 -8.68
C PRO A 92 -27.80 -10.85 -7.67
N TYR A 93 -26.54 -11.06 -8.06
CA TYR A 93 -25.48 -11.60 -7.25
C TYR A 93 -24.14 -11.06 -7.76
N ASN A 94 -23.12 -11.01 -6.89
CA ASN A 94 -21.78 -10.59 -7.26
C ASN A 94 -20.84 -11.80 -7.14
N VAL A 95 -20.26 -12.22 -8.27
CA VAL A 95 -19.30 -13.32 -8.42
C VAL A 95 -17.86 -12.84 -8.52
N ASN A 96 -17.60 -11.53 -8.56
CA ASN A 96 -16.26 -10.98 -8.61
C ASN A 96 -15.38 -11.61 -7.53
N ASN A 97 -14.20 -12.05 -7.92
CA ASN A 97 -13.31 -12.78 -7.01
C ASN A 97 -12.93 -11.97 -5.75
N GLN A 98 -12.88 -10.64 -5.80
CA GLN A 98 -12.56 -9.82 -4.63
C GLN A 98 -13.66 -9.89 -3.58
N ASN A 99 -14.89 -10.21 -4.01
CA ASN A 99 -16.09 -10.38 -3.20
C ASN A 99 -16.37 -11.84 -2.84
N THR A 100 -15.98 -12.79 -3.69
CA THR A 100 -16.33 -14.21 -3.57
C THR A 100 -15.19 -15.15 -3.17
N ARG A 101 -13.96 -14.64 -3.14
CA ARG A 101 -12.81 -15.40 -2.66
C ARG A 101 -13.04 -15.97 -1.27
N GLN A 102 -12.56 -17.19 -1.10
CA GLN A 102 -12.59 -17.88 0.17
C GLN A 102 -11.18 -18.03 0.71
N ARG A 103 -11.01 -17.79 2.02
CA ARG A 103 -9.75 -17.89 2.73
C ARG A 103 -9.94 -18.42 4.14
N VAL A 104 -9.03 -19.26 4.60
CA VAL A 104 -8.93 -19.68 6.00
C VAL A 104 -7.52 -19.40 6.48
N TRP A 105 -7.42 -19.00 7.73
CA TRP A 105 -6.18 -18.99 8.49
C TRP A 105 -6.40 -19.75 9.78
N ASP A 106 -5.55 -20.74 10.03
CA ASP A 106 -5.49 -21.49 11.27
C ASP A 106 -4.06 -21.44 11.80
N GLY A 107 -3.82 -20.51 12.72
CA GLY A 107 -2.53 -20.25 13.33
C GLY A 107 -2.44 -20.78 14.76
N GLN A 108 -1.28 -21.31 15.11
CA GLN A 108 -0.98 -21.84 16.42
C GLN A 108 0.42 -21.46 16.87
N ASP A 109 0.49 -20.64 17.90
CA ASP A 109 1.74 -20.16 18.48
C ASP A 109 1.97 -20.84 19.83
N LYS A 110 3.09 -21.55 19.94
CA LYS A 110 3.51 -22.23 21.16
C LYS A 110 4.76 -21.54 21.66
N MET A 111 4.72 -20.93 22.83
CA MET A 111 5.82 -20.16 23.41
C MET A 111 6.18 -20.65 24.81
N LEU A 112 7.47 -20.77 25.07
CA LEU A 112 8.06 -20.94 26.39
C LEU A 112 9.04 -19.79 26.61
N ARG A 113 8.91 -19.08 27.73
CA ARG A 113 9.75 -17.94 28.10
C ARG A 113 10.15 -18.05 29.56
N ASP A 114 11.41 -17.80 29.85
CA ASP A 114 11.95 -17.83 31.21
C ASP A 114 12.79 -16.59 31.47
N ASP A 115 12.49 -15.86 32.55
CA ASP A 115 13.17 -14.63 32.93
C ASP A 115 13.65 -14.70 34.37
N LEU A 116 14.88 -14.24 34.61
CA LEU A 116 15.48 -14.13 35.94
C LEU A 116 15.83 -12.67 36.22
N THR A 117 15.59 -12.25 37.46
CA THR A 117 15.98 -10.93 37.97
C THR A 117 16.84 -11.11 39.22
N TRP A 118 18.07 -10.59 39.17
CA TRP A 118 19.07 -10.74 40.22
C TRP A 118 19.62 -9.40 40.70
N VAL A 119 19.40 -9.09 41.98
CA VAL A 119 19.98 -7.91 42.62
C VAL A 119 21.28 -8.29 43.31
N LYS A 120 22.42 -7.76 42.84
CA LYS A 120 23.73 -8.01 43.45
C LYS A 120 24.52 -6.71 43.61
N GLY A 121 24.66 -6.26 44.85
CA GLY A 121 25.34 -5.00 45.16
C GLY A 121 24.59 -3.83 44.50
N ASN A 122 25.30 -3.07 43.66
CA ASN A 122 24.74 -1.94 42.93
C ASN A 122 24.20 -2.30 41.54
N HIS A 123 24.07 -3.60 41.25
CA HIS A 123 23.60 -4.13 39.97
C HIS A 123 22.22 -4.76 40.11
N LEU A 124 21.40 -4.55 39.08
CA LEU A 124 20.17 -5.28 38.83
C LEU A 124 20.34 -5.98 37.49
N PHE A 125 20.69 -7.26 37.54
CA PHE A 125 20.81 -8.10 36.36
C PHE A 125 19.45 -8.67 35.99
N GLN A 126 19.13 -8.64 34.70
CA GLN A 126 17.96 -9.30 34.13
C GLN A 126 18.43 -10.13 32.95
N PHE A 127 18.08 -11.41 32.92
CA PHE A 127 18.46 -12.30 31.83
C PHE A 127 17.44 -13.39 31.66
N GLY A 128 17.31 -13.87 30.44
CA GLY A 128 16.27 -14.81 30.09
C GLY A 128 16.22 -15.05 28.60
N GLY A 129 15.23 -15.80 28.17
CA GLY A 129 15.02 -16.11 26.78
C GLY A 129 13.65 -16.67 26.48
N GLN A 130 13.35 -16.78 25.20
CA GLN A 130 12.13 -17.42 24.72
C GLN A 130 12.41 -18.34 23.55
N VAL A 131 11.65 -19.42 23.51
CA VAL A 131 11.52 -20.30 22.35
C VAL A 131 10.07 -20.30 21.92
N GLN A 132 9.82 -20.09 20.64
CA GLN A 132 8.50 -20.06 20.06
C GLN A 132 8.47 -20.89 18.79
N LYS A 133 7.37 -21.62 18.60
CA LYS A 133 7.05 -22.34 17.37
C LYS A 133 5.67 -21.88 16.89
N ASN A 134 5.65 -21.22 15.74
CA ASN A 134 4.45 -20.83 15.03
C ASN A 134 4.13 -21.91 13.99
N PHE A 135 2.88 -22.36 13.94
CA PHE A 135 2.34 -23.16 12.86
C PHE A 135 1.23 -22.36 12.20
N ASN A 136 1.25 -22.23 10.89
CA ASN A 136 0.23 -21.53 10.12
C ASN A 136 -0.28 -22.44 9.01
N TYR A 137 -1.58 -22.69 9.00
CA TYR A 137 -2.29 -23.22 7.86
C TYR A 137 -3.06 -22.09 7.17
N HIS A 138 -2.92 -22.00 5.85
CA HIS A 138 -3.66 -21.05 5.03
C HIS A 138 -4.24 -21.77 3.81
N ASN A 139 -5.45 -21.41 3.42
CA ASN A 139 -6.00 -21.81 2.13
C ASN A 139 -6.65 -20.64 1.39
N ARG A 140 -6.79 -20.82 0.08
CA ARG A 140 -7.42 -19.83 -0.81
C ARG A 140 -8.05 -20.44 -2.05
N SER A 141 -9.07 -19.77 -2.57
CA SER A 141 -9.79 -20.17 -3.79
C SER A 141 -9.44 -19.32 -5.03
N ASP A 142 -8.45 -18.44 -4.94
CA ASP A 142 -8.17 -17.42 -5.97
C ASP A 142 -6.67 -17.16 -6.14
N ASN A 143 -6.29 -16.42 -7.19
CA ASN A 143 -4.90 -15.99 -7.48
C ASN A 143 -4.49 -14.63 -6.90
N GLY A 144 -5.27 -14.07 -5.98
CA GLY A 144 -5.02 -12.77 -5.33
C GLY A 144 -5.66 -11.59 -6.02
N SER A 145 -5.93 -11.68 -7.33
CA SER A 145 -6.30 -10.52 -8.13
C SER A 145 -7.52 -10.75 -9.01
N THR A 146 -7.51 -11.74 -9.91
CA THR A 146 -8.44 -11.77 -11.06
C THR A 146 -9.29 -13.04 -11.27
N ILE A 147 -8.89 -14.22 -10.78
CA ILE A 147 -9.53 -15.50 -11.15
C ILE A 147 -9.88 -16.35 -9.92
N ASN A 148 -11.03 -17.03 -9.96
CA ASN A 148 -11.53 -17.94 -8.91
C ASN A 148 -11.39 -19.42 -9.34
N ASN A 149 -11.36 -20.34 -8.38
CA ASN A 149 -11.16 -21.78 -8.60
C ASN A 149 -12.41 -22.52 -9.08
N GLN A 150 -13.48 -21.78 -9.35
CA GLN A 150 -14.68 -22.20 -10.04
C GLN A 150 -14.71 -21.58 -11.43
N VAL A 151 -15.43 -22.19 -12.37
CA VAL A 151 -15.60 -21.62 -13.71
C VAL A 151 -16.44 -20.35 -13.62
N VAL A 152 -15.94 -19.27 -14.22
CA VAL A 152 -16.60 -17.96 -14.32
C VAL A 152 -16.57 -17.50 -15.78
N TYR A 153 -17.71 -17.00 -16.26
CA TYR A 153 -17.88 -16.38 -17.57
C TYR A 153 -18.09 -14.88 -17.38
N GLN A 154 -17.15 -14.06 -17.84
CA GLN A 154 -17.30 -12.61 -17.81
C GLN A 154 -18.20 -12.17 -18.96
N ILE A 155 -19.39 -11.69 -18.60
CA ILE A 155 -20.38 -11.12 -19.49
C ILE A 155 -20.13 -9.62 -19.59
N ALA A 156 -19.14 -9.28 -20.41
CA ALA A 156 -18.62 -7.93 -20.56
C ALA A 156 -18.10 -7.72 -21.99
N SER A 157 -18.02 -6.46 -22.43
CA SER A 157 -17.56 -6.14 -23.79
C SER A 157 -16.06 -6.33 -24.02
N GLN A 158 -15.31 -6.66 -22.97
CA GLN A 158 -13.88 -6.94 -23.09
C GLN A 158 -13.63 -8.07 -24.10
N ASN A 159 -12.58 -7.91 -24.90
CA ASN A 159 -12.20 -8.82 -26.00
C ASN A 159 -13.25 -8.97 -27.14
N ILE A 160 -14.37 -8.23 -27.11
CA ILE A 160 -15.40 -8.27 -28.16
C ILE A 160 -15.33 -6.99 -29.01
N SER A 161 -15.14 -7.15 -30.32
CA SER A 161 -15.21 -6.05 -31.27
C SER A 161 -16.66 -5.75 -31.66
N PHE A 162 -17.11 -4.54 -31.31
CA PHE A 162 -18.39 -3.96 -31.73
C PHE A 162 -18.28 -3.16 -33.04
N ASN A 163 -17.18 -3.31 -33.78
CA ASN A 163 -16.93 -2.56 -35.02
C ASN A 163 -17.30 -3.34 -36.29
N ALA A 164 -17.80 -4.58 -36.18
CA ALA A 164 -18.13 -5.44 -37.31
C ALA A 164 -19.41 -6.27 -37.07
N CYS A 165 -20.56 -5.78 -37.56
CA CYS A 165 -21.87 -6.46 -37.44
C CYS A 165 -22.52 -6.93 -38.75
N GLY A 166 -21.84 -6.77 -39.89
CA GLY A 166 -22.36 -7.15 -41.20
C GLY A 166 -21.48 -8.16 -41.92
N VAL A 167 -22.04 -8.81 -42.95
CA VAL A 167 -21.38 -9.80 -43.82
C VAL A 167 -20.12 -9.24 -44.53
N SER A 168 -19.91 -7.92 -44.51
CA SER A 168 -18.77 -7.21 -45.12
C SER A 168 -17.74 -6.66 -44.12
N GLY A 169 -17.90 -6.82 -42.80
CA GLY A 169 -16.87 -6.49 -41.80
C GLY A 169 -16.52 -5.01 -41.59
N THR A 170 -17.24 -4.06 -42.19
CA THR A 170 -16.90 -2.61 -42.16
C THR A 170 -17.89 -1.71 -41.41
N ALA A 171 -19.04 -2.22 -40.95
CA ALA A 171 -20.08 -1.42 -40.28
C ALA A 171 -20.02 -1.52 -38.75
N THR A 172 -19.99 -0.37 -38.06
CA THR A 172 -20.02 -0.27 -36.60
C THR A 172 -21.37 -0.65 -36.03
N CYS A 173 -21.38 -1.49 -35.00
CA CYS A 173 -22.57 -1.99 -34.32
C CYS A 173 -23.12 -1.02 -33.27
N ILE A 174 -22.42 0.09 -33.04
CA ILE A 174 -22.78 1.12 -32.07
C ILE A 174 -23.65 2.14 -32.81
N PRO A 175 -24.91 2.38 -32.37
CA PRO A 175 -25.75 3.39 -32.98
C PRO A 175 -25.07 4.76 -33.00
N ALA A 176 -25.16 5.48 -34.12
CA ALA A 176 -24.48 6.78 -34.29
C ALA A 176 -24.84 7.77 -33.16
N ALA A 177 -26.09 7.79 -32.71
CA ALA A 177 -26.52 8.64 -31.59
C ALA A 177 -25.80 8.33 -30.26
N VAL A 178 -25.49 7.06 -29.99
CA VAL A 178 -24.74 6.63 -28.80
C VAL A 178 -23.29 7.07 -28.89
N ALA A 179 -22.68 6.92 -30.06
CA ALA A 179 -21.31 7.34 -30.32
C ALA A 179 -21.16 8.87 -30.19
N THR A 180 -22.09 9.63 -30.78
CA THR A 180 -22.14 11.11 -30.68
C THR A 180 -22.35 11.58 -29.24
N ALA A 181 -23.10 10.83 -28.42
CA ALA A 181 -23.28 11.11 -27.01
C ALA A 181 -22.09 10.70 -26.11
N GLY A 182 -21.04 10.08 -26.67
CA GLY A 182 -19.89 9.59 -25.91
C GLY A 182 -20.20 8.39 -25.01
N LEU A 183 -21.29 7.65 -25.30
CA LEU A 183 -21.78 6.54 -24.47
C LEU A 183 -21.38 5.16 -25.00
N SER A 184 -20.41 5.11 -25.93
CA SER A 184 -19.99 3.87 -26.61
C SER A 184 -19.63 2.74 -25.65
N SER A 185 -18.75 3.00 -24.65
CA SER A 185 -18.32 1.98 -23.69
C SER A 185 -19.44 1.48 -22.79
N THR A 186 -20.35 2.37 -22.42
CA THR A 186 -21.54 2.01 -21.62
C THR A 186 -22.48 1.14 -22.43
N TYR A 187 -22.68 1.49 -23.71
CA TYR A 187 -23.52 0.72 -24.62
C TYR A 187 -22.97 -0.69 -24.88
N THR A 188 -21.67 -0.84 -25.17
CA THR A 188 -21.09 -2.15 -25.45
C THR A 188 -21.18 -3.10 -24.26
N ASN A 189 -20.95 -2.61 -23.03
CA ASN A 189 -21.14 -3.42 -21.83
C ASN A 189 -22.60 -3.79 -21.60
N LEU A 190 -23.54 -2.83 -21.70
CA LEU A 190 -24.97 -3.13 -21.57
C LEU A 190 -25.44 -4.14 -22.63
N ALA A 191 -24.99 -4.00 -23.87
CA ALA A 191 -25.30 -4.95 -24.95
C ALA A 191 -24.73 -6.34 -24.64
N SER A 192 -23.53 -6.42 -24.07
CA SER A 192 -22.93 -7.70 -23.64
C SER A 192 -23.75 -8.37 -22.55
N SER A 193 -24.18 -7.61 -21.53
CA SER A 193 -25.04 -8.09 -20.45
C SER A 193 -26.39 -8.59 -20.97
N VAL A 194 -27.05 -7.83 -21.86
CA VAL A 194 -28.38 -8.17 -22.39
C VAL A 194 -28.35 -9.36 -23.33
N PHE A 195 -27.34 -9.46 -24.20
CA PHE A 195 -27.23 -10.56 -25.16
C PHE A 195 -26.48 -11.79 -24.60
N GLY A 196 -26.02 -11.74 -23.35
CA GLY A 196 -25.27 -12.82 -22.72
C GLY A 196 -23.94 -13.11 -23.42
N LEU A 197 -23.28 -12.07 -23.97
CA LEU A 197 -22.02 -12.23 -24.68
C LEU A 197 -20.90 -12.55 -23.70
N VAL A 198 -20.24 -13.68 -23.89
CA VAL A 198 -19.08 -14.06 -23.09
C VAL A 198 -17.86 -13.37 -23.69
N GLY A 199 -17.22 -12.50 -22.91
CA GLY A 199 -15.96 -11.84 -23.30
C GLY A 199 -14.72 -12.61 -22.81
N LEU A 200 -14.87 -13.40 -21.76
CA LEU A 200 -13.80 -14.23 -21.19
C LEU A 200 -14.41 -15.40 -20.42
N SER A 201 -13.98 -16.63 -20.69
CA SER A 201 -14.16 -17.76 -19.76
C SER A 201 -12.89 -17.95 -18.94
N GLN A 202 -13.01 -18.23 -17.65
CA GLN A 202 -11.85 -18.40 -16.77
C GLN A 202 -12.08 -19.37 -15.62
N VAL A 203 -11.02 -20.04 -15.20
CA VAL A 203 -10.93 -20.85 -13.98
C VAL A 203 -9.48 -20.89 -13.52
N ILE A 204 -9.22 -21.00 -12.22
CA ILE A 204 -7.89 -21.36 -11.72
C ILE A 204 -7.87 -22.77 -11.15
N TYR A 205 -6.92 -23.57 -11.60
CA TYR A 205 -6.67 -24.89 -11.04
C TYR A 205 -5.59 -24.80 -9.95
N SER A 206 -5.83 -25.48 -8.84
CA SER A 206 -4.76 -25.81 -7.90
C SER A 206 -4.00 -27.05 -8.38
N ARG A 207 -2.71 -27.12 -8.04
CA ARG A 207 -1.80 -28.22 -8.38
C ARG A 207 -1.03 -28.68 -7.16
N LYS A 208 -0.64 -29.96 -7.11
CA LYS A 208 0.03 -30.55 -5.95
C LYS A 208 1.09 -31.58 -6.33
N GLY A 209 2.08 -31.74 -5.45
CA GLY A 209 3.15 -32.74 -5.58
C GLY A 209 4.28 -32.30 -6.51
N SER A 210 5.32 -33.12 -6.61
CA SER A 210 6.53 -32.83 -7.39
C SER A 210 6.29 -32.67 -8.89
N SER A 211 5.29 -33.35 -9.45
CA SER A 211 4.89 -33.22 -10.86
C SER A 211 3.82 -32.16 -11.11
N LEU A 212 3.44 -31.37 -10.09
CA LEU A 212 2.34 -30.42 -10.12
C LEU A 212 1.06 -31.03 -10.74
N ALA A 213 0.60 -32.15 -10.23
CA ALA A 213 -0.60 -32.82 -10.71
C ALA A 213 -1.84 -31.93 -10.49
N ILE A 214 -2.65 -31.79 -11.53
CA ILE A 214 -3.87 -30.98 -11.50
C ILE A 214 -4.89 -31.51 -10.50
N GLN A 215 -5.53 -30.60 -9.77
CA GLN A 215 -6.61 -30.92 -8.84
C GLN A 215 -7.99 -30.65 -9.48
N PRO A 216 -9.08 -31.28 -8.99
CA PRO A 216 -10.43 -30.99 -9.45
C PRO A 216 -10.81 -29.52 -9.28
N ILE A 217 -11.69 -29.02 -10.15
CA ILE A 217 -12.27 -27.65 -10.05
C ILE A 217 -12.89 -27.48 -8.66
N GLY A 218 -12.68 -26.31 -8.05
CA GLY A 218 -13.14 -25.99 -6.70
C GLY A 218 -12.17 -26.37 -5.58
N THR A 219 -11.11 -27.14 -5.87
CA THR A 219 -10.08 -27.45 -4.88
C THR A 219 -9.30 -26.19 -4.52
N GLN A 220 -9.20 -25.88 -3.23
CA GLN A 220 -8.46 -24.72 -2.72
C GLN A 220 -6.96 -25.01 -2.77
N ALA A 221 -6.15 -23.96 -3.00
CA ALA A 221 -4.72 -24.04 -2.76
C ALA A 221 -4.47 -23.91 -1.26
N GLU A 222 -3.53 -24.69 -0.74
CA GLU A 222 -3.26 -24.81 0.69
C GLU A 222 -1.77 -24.71 0.97
N GLU A 223 -1.41 -24.07 2.08
CA GLU A 223 -0.05 -24.02 2.62
C GLU A 223 -0.06 -24.36 4.11
N SER A 224 0.89 -25.18 4.57
CA SER A 224 1.11 -25.47 5.99
C SER A 224 2.56 -25.23 6.38
N SER A 225 2.82 -24.10 7.04
CA SER A 225 4.18 -23.63 7.32
C SER A 225 4.49 -23.58 8.81
N THR A 226 5.71 -24.00 9.17
CA THR A 226 6.25 -23.87 10.53
C THR A 226 7.37 -22.85 10.57
N ILE A 227 7.32 -21.93 11.55
CA ILE A 227 8.34 -20.93 11.82
C ILE A 227 8.81 -21.10 13.27
N LYS A 228 10.13 -21.06 13.50
CA LYS A 228 10.72 -21.17 14.82
C LYS A 228 11.40 -19.86 15.18
N TYR A 229 11.18 -19.39 16.39
CA TYR A 229 11.78 -18.17 16.92
C TYR A 229 12.50 -18.49 18.23
N TYR A 230 13.72 -18.00 18.34
CA TYR A 230 14.57 -18.12 19.51
C TYR A 230 15.07 -16.73 19.88
N SER A 231 14.98 -16.35 21.15
CA SER A 231 15.69 -15.19 21.64
C SER A 231 16.27 -15.39 23.03
N GLY A 232 17.33 -14.65 23.31
CA GLY A 232 17.94 -14.56 24.62
C GLY A 232 18.42 -13.15 24.88
N TYR A 233 18.46 -12.75 26.14
CA TYR A 233 18.95 -11.43 26.52
C TYR A 233 19.67 -11.45 27.86
N PHE A 234 20.54 -10.45 28.03
CA PHE A 234 21.15 -10.07 29.28
C PHE A 234 21.10 -8.55 29.39
N ALA A 235 20.72 -8.03 30.55
CA ALA A 235 20.69 -6.62 30.86
C ALA A 235 21.20 -6.37 32.29
N ASP A 236 21.83 -5.23 32.49
CA ASP A 236 22.31 -4.75 33.78
C ASP A 236 21.91 -3.28 33.97
N THR A 237 21.16 -3.01 35.03
CA THR A 237 20.99 -1.65 35.55
C THR A 237 22.00 -1.44 36.68
N TRP A 238 23.09 -0.76 36.34
CA TRP A 238 24.20 -0.50 37.24
C TRP A 238 24.13 0.90 37.83
N ARG A 239 23.95 0.98 39.15
CA ARG A 239 24.10 2.23 39.91
C ARG A 239 25.59 2.50 40.19
N LEU A 240 26.29 3.00 39.17
CA LEU A 240 27.72 3.32 39.23
C LEU A 240 28.02 4.36 40.34
N LYS A 241 27.15 5.36 40.51
CA LYS A 241 27.15 6.31 41.64
C LYS A 241 25.71 6.58 42.07
N PRO A 242 25.45 7.14 43.27
CA PRO A 242 24.09 7.55 43.67
C PRO A 242 23.39 8.49 42.67
N SER A 243 24.16 9.26 41.90
CA SER A 243 23.69 10.18 40.86
C SER A 243 23.83 9.66 39.44
N LEU A 244 24.42 8.48 39.20
CA LEU A 244 24.74 7.98 37.87
C LEU A 244 24.37 6.51 37.74
N THR A 245 23.39 6.25 36.88
CA THR A 245 22.94 4.90 36.51
C THR A 245 23.31 4.64 35.06
N VAL A 246 23.86 3.47 34.79
CA VAL A 246 24.15 2.97 33.44
C VAL A 246 23.30 1.72 33.21
N ASN A 247 22.60 1.68 32.09
CA ASN A 247 21.85 0.51 31.64
C ASN A 247 22.59 -0.11 30.46
N LEU A 248 23.03 -1.35 30.60
CA LEU A 248 23.65 -2.13 29.55
C LEU A 248 22.74 -3.29 29.19
N GLY A 249 22.62 -3.61 27.91
CA GLY A 249 21.80 -4.70 27.45
C GLY A 249 22.31 -5.28 26.14
N LEU A 250 22.17 -6.59 26.01
CA LEU A 250 22.43 -7.31 24.78
C LEU A 250 21.35 -8.37 24.63
N SER A 251 20.68 -8.39 23.49
CA SER A 251 19.83 -9.51 23.11
C SER A 251 20.24 -10.08 21.76
N TYR A 252 19.92 -11.35 21.56
CA TYR A 252 20.05 -12.05 20.30
C TYR A 252 18.69 -12.63 19.93
N MET A 253 18.31 -12.48 18.66
CA MET A 253 17.15 -13.15 18.11
C MET A 253 17.52 -13.95 16.86
N TYR A 254 16.84 -15.07 16.68
CA TYR A 254 16.94 -15.93 15.52
C TYR A 254 15.55 -16.45 15.17
N GLU A 255 15.06 -16.06 14.00
CA GLU A 255 13.83 -16.60 13.41
C GLU A 255 14.20 -17.41 12.17
N THR A 256 13.67 -18.63 12.06
CA THR A 256 13.83 -19.42 10.84
C THR A 256 12.88 -18.91 9.76
N PRO A 257 13.27 -18.96 8.48
CA PRO A 257 12.31 -18.89 7.39
C PRO A 257 11.20 -19.96 7.56
N PRO A 258 10.02 -19.75 6.96
CA PRO A 258 8.95 -20.74 6.98
C PRO A 258 9.42 -22.03 6.31
N VAL A 259 9.05 -23.17 6.90
CA VAL A 259 9.22 -24.50 6.30
C VAL A 259 7.84 -25.05 6.00
N GLU A 260 7.52 -25.16 4.72
CA GLU A 260 6.26 -25.73 4.26
C GLU A 260 6.30 -27.26 4.33
N LYS A 261 5.21 -27.87 4.81
CA LYS A 261 5.14 -29.31 5.11
C LYS A 261 5.40 -30.22 3.91
N ASN A 262 4.97 -29.83 2.72
CA ASN A 262 5.05 -30.58 1.46
C ASN A 262 5.99 -29.93 0.44
N GLY A 263 6.74 -28.88 0.83
CA GLY A 263 7.56 -28.08 -0.09
C GLY A 263 6.74 -27.28 -1.10
N ALA A 264 5.50 -26.92 -0.79
CA ALA A 264 4.57 -26.19 -1.65
C ALA A 264 4.69 -24.66 -1.51
N GLN A 265 5.90 -24.13 -1.65
CA GLN A 265 6.19 -22.70 -1.80
C GLN A 265 6.90 -22.48 -3.12
N VAL A 266 6.50 -21.48 -3.90
CA VAL A 266 7.09 -21.21 -5.22
C VAL A 266 8.22 -20.20 -5.12
N GLU A 267 9.37 -20.55 -5.70
CA GLU A 267 10.55 -19.72 -5.86
C GLU A 267 10.78 -19.38 -7.34
N LEU A 268 11.49 -18.28 -7.58
CA LEU A 268 11.91 -17.84 -8.91
C LEU A 268 13.30 -18.38 -9.23
N VAL A 269 13.44 -19.03 -10.38
CA VAL A 269 14.68 -19.66 -10.84
C VAL A 269 15.06 -19.22 -12.24
N ASP A 270 16.33 -19.35 -12.60
CA ASP A 270 16.79 -19.21 -13.98
C ASP A 270 16.61 -20.53 -14.76
N ALA A 271 17.00 -20.52 -16.04
CA ALA A 271 16.92 -21.69 -16.91
C ALA A 271 17.76 -22.90 -16.44
N SER A 272 18.70 -22.72 -15.51
CA SER A 272 19.50 -23.79 -14.91
C SER A 272 18.90 -24.37 -13.62
N GLY A 273 17.79 -23.79 -13.12
CA GLY A 273 17.20 -24.14 -11.83
C GLY A 273 17.88 -23.44 -10.64
N ALA A 274 18.73 -22.44 -10.88
CA ALA A 274 19.34 -21.66 -9.80
C ALA A 274 18.39 -20.54 -9.35
N LEU A 275 18.33 -20.28 -8.05
CA LEU A 275 17.53 -19.21 -7.48
C LEU A 275 17.93 -17.84 -8.04
N VAL A 276 16.93 -17.02 -8.40
CA VAL A 276 17.15 -15.65 -8.87
C VAL A 276 17.29 -14.71 -7.67
N HIS A 277 18.51 -14.24 -7.45
CA HIS A 277 18.80 -13.20 -6.47
C HIS A 277 18.50 -11.82 -7.07
N THR A 278 17.57 -11.08 -6.47
CA THR A 278 17.04 -9.84 -7.05
C THR A 278 18.10 -8.78 -7.30
N ASP A 279 19.01 -8.56 -6.34
CA ASP A 279 20.07 -7.54 -6.47
C ASP A 279 21.07 -7.86 -7.61
N LYS A 280 21.47 -9.12 -7.75
CA LYS A 280 22.35 -9.61 -8.81
C LYS A 280 21.66 -9.54 -10.18
N PHE A 281 20.38 -9.93 -10.25
CA PHE A 281 19.60 -9.83 -11.46
C PHE A 281 19.52 -8.38 -11.96
N LEU A 282 19.20 -7.43 -11.07
CA LEU A 282 19.16 -6.01 -11.42
C LEU A 282 20.53 -5.45 -11.78
N ALA A 283 21.60 -5.85 -11.08
CA ALA A 283 22.96 -5.44 -11.41
C ALA A 283 23.38 -5.91 -12.81
N ALA A 284 23.10 -7.18 -13.16
CA ALA A 284 23.37 -7.73 -14.48
C ALA A 284 22.55 -7.01 -15.57
N ARG A 285 21.25 -6.79 -15.32
CA ARG A 285 20.36 -6.08 -16.25
C ARG A 285 20.83 -4.64 -16.50
N LYS A 286 21.24 -3.94 -15.45
CA LYS A 286 21.80 -2.58 -15.53
C LYS A 286 23.12 -2.54 -16.31
N ALA A 287 24.03 -3.47 -16.05
CA ALA A 287 25.31 -3.55 -16.75
C ALA A 287 25.12 -3.82 -18.26
N ALA A 288 24.23 -4.75 -18.61
CA ALA A 288 23.90 -5.04 -20.01
C ALA A 288 23.29 -3.82 -20.71
N ALA A 289 22.33 -3.14 -20.07
CA ALA A 289 21.69 -1.96 -20.63
C ALA A 289 22.69 -0.82 -20.92
N LEU A 290 23.63 -0.56 -20.00
CA LEU A 290 24.69 0.43 -20.20
C LEU A 290 25.62 0.07 -21.37
N ALA A 291 25.79 -1.22 -21.66
CA ALA A 291 26.55 -1.72 -22.80
C ALA A 291 25.73 -1.81 -24.11
N GLY A 292 24.47 -1.35 -24.11
CA GLY A 292 23.57 -1.44 -25.27
C GLY A 292 23.10 -2.86 -25.56
N GLN A 293 23.08 -3.73 -24.56
CA GLN A 293 22.68 -5.14 -24.66
C GLN A 293 21.43 -5.43 -23.83
N ALA A 294 20.56 -6.29 -24.34
CA ALA A 294 19.39 -6.75 -23.60
C ALA A 294 19.76 -7.83 -22.57
N TYR A 295 19.11 -7.78 -21.40
CA TYR A 295 19.18 -8.84 -20.40
C TYR A 295 17.77 -9.14 -19.87
N ALA A 296 17.14 -10.12 -20.50
CA ALA A 296 15.81 -10.62 -20.15
C ALA A 296 15.80 -12.16 -20.28
N PRO A 297 16.57 -12.87 -19.44
CA PRO A 297 16.67 -14.33 -19.51
C PRO A 297 15.30 -14.98 -19.31
N VAL A 298 15.18 -16.23 -19.74
CA VAL A 298 14.01 -17.05 -19.44
C VAL A 298 14.02 -17.40 -17.96
N LEU A 299 12.99 -16.98 -17.24
CA LEU A 299 12.80 -17.27 -15.81
C LEU A 299 11.77 -18.40 -15.61
N GLY A 300 12.01 -19.25 -14.63
CA GLY A 300 11.12 -20.35 -14.25
C GLY A 300 10.61 -20.19 -12.82
N PHE A 301 9.58 -20.96 -12.51
CA PHE A 301 8.97 -21.05 -11.18
C PHE A 301 9.03 -22.49 -10.70
N GLU A 302 9.60 -22.70 -9.51
CA GLU A 302 9.84 -24.04 -8.98
C GLU A 302 9.50 -24.10 -7.50
N THR A 303 8.96 -25.23 -7.04
CA THR A 303 8.60 -25.38 -5.64
C THR A 303 9.83 -25.68 -4.78
N THR A 304 9.82 -25.24 -3.52
CA THR A 304 10.90 -25.54 -2.55
C THR A 304 11.15 -27.05 -2.41
N GLY A 305 10.11 -27.86 -2.55
CA GLY A 305 10.22 -29.33 -2.58
C GLY A 305 11.02 -29.87 -3.77
N ASN A 306 10.81 -29.36 -4.98
CA ASN A 306 11.55 -29.78 -6.17
C ASN A 306 12.97 -29.21 -6.23
N LEU A 307 13.16 -28.02 -5.68
CA LEU A 307 14.48 -27.44 -5.46
C LEU A 307 15.30 -28.15 -4.38
N HIS A 308 14.67 -29.05 -3.61
CA HIS A 308 15.30 -29.73 -2.47
C HIS A 308 15.86 -28.74 -1.42
N ILE A 309 15.20 -27.60 -1.23
CA ILE A 309 15.57 -26.58 -0.25
C ILE A 309 14.58 -26.55 0.91
N ASN A 310 15.09 -26.31 2.11
CA ASN A 310 14.26 -26.23 3.32
C ASN A 310 13.69 -24.84 3.59
N TYR A 311 14.32 -23.79 3.03
CA TYR A 311 13.98 -22.41 3.32
C TYR A 311 13.87 -21.59 2.03
N PRO A 312 12.82 -20.76 1.88
CA PRO A 312 12.65 -19.91 0.70
C PRO A 312 13.68 -18.76 0.63
N TYR A 313 14.24 -18.37 1.77
CA TYR A 313 15.32 -17.38 1.86
C TYR A 313 16.37 -17.77 2.90
N THR A 314 17.53 -17.15 2.80
CA THR A 314 18.67 -17.46 3.66
C THR A 314 18.37 -17.13 5.14
N PRO A 315 18.49 -18.09 6.08
CA PRO A 315 18.26 -17.82 7.50
C PRO A 315 19.17 -16.70 8.05
N PHE A 316 18.55 -15.68 8.63
CA PHE A 316 19.28 -14.52 9.15
C PHE A 316 19.86 -14.78 10.54
N LYS A 317 21.21 -14.82 10.64
CA LYS A 317 21.95 -15.05 11.90
C LYS A 317 22.50 -13.77 12.56
N GLY A 318 22.17 -12.60 12.03
CA GLY A 318 22.73 -11.31 12.46
C GLY A 318 21.95 -10.58 13.56
N GLY A 319 21.00 -11.23 14.24
CA GLY A 319 20.00 -10.63 15.13
C GLY A 319 20.50 -10.09 16.47
N ILE A 320 21.70 -9.50 16.51
CA ILE A 320 22.32 -8.92 17.71
C ILE A 320 21.78 -7.50 17.96
N SER A 321 21.13 -7.32 19.10
CA SER A 321 20.39 -6.11 19.50
C SER A 321 20.99 -5.49 20.77
N PRO A 322 22.08 -4.72 20.66
CA PRO A 322 22.67 -4.01 21.80
C PRO A 322 21.77 -2.87 22.28
N ARG A 323 21.86 -2.58 23.58
CA ARG A 323 21.25 -1.43 24.25
C ARG A 323 22.23 -0.83 25.25
N VAL A 324 22.40 0.47 25.20
CA VAL A 324 23.21 1.23 26.15
C VAL A 324 22.47 2.50 26.48
N ALA A 325 22.24 2.78 27.75
CA ALA A 325 21.67 4.05 28.20
C ALA A 325 22.33 4.53 29.49
N LEU A 326 22.28 5.83 29.72
CA LEU A 326 22.79 6.46 30.93
C LEU A 326 21.76 7.45 31.46
N ALA A 327 21.68 7.56 32.78
CA ALA A 327 20.92 8.58 33.48
C ALA A 327 21.81 9.23 34.55
N TRP A 328 21.99 10.54 34.46
CA TRP A 328 22.85 11.31 35.34
C TRP A 328 22.09 12.48 35.98
N SER A 329 22.07 12.53 37.31
CA SER A 329 21.52 13.60 38.12
C SER A 329 22.64 14.38 38.84
N PRO A 330 23.33 15.31 38.15
CA PRO A 330 24.41 16.07 38.77
C PRO A 330 24.00 16.76 40.07
N ASN A 331 24.91 16.76 41.04
CA ASN A 331 24.65 17.25 42.40
C ASN A 331 25.65 18.35 42.81
N TYR A 332 25.70 19.44 42.05
CA TYR A 332 26.60 20.57 42.33
C TYR A 332 25.87 21.65 43.14
N ARG A 333 26.47 22.07 44.26
CA ARG A 333 25.90 23.05 45.20
C ARG A 333 26.25 24.51 44.89
N SER A 334 27.43 24.78 44.32
CA SER A 334 27.96 26.13 44.12
C SER A 334 28.68 26.28 42.77
N GLY A 335 29.08 27.51 42.44
CA GLY A 335 29.75 27.83 41.17
C GLY A 335 28.81 27.87 39.96
N LEU A 336 29.39 28.03 38.76
CA LEU A 336 28.65 28.11 37.51
C LEU A 336 27.82 26.84 37.26
N LEU A 337 28.39 25.66 37.52
CA LEU A 337 27.69 24.38 37.38
C LEU A 337 26.55 24.25 38.39
N GLY A 338 26.71 24.67 39.65
CA GLY A 338 25.62 24.70 40.62
C GLY A 338 24.44 25.58 40.16
N LYS A 339 24.70 26.72 39.50
CA LYS A 339 23.65 27.56 38.89
C LYS A 339 23.00 26.88 37.67
N LEU A 340 23.82 26.25 36.81
CA LEU A 340 23.36 25.65 35.56
C LEU A 340 22.61 24.34 35.73
N VAL A 341 22.96 23.46 36.67
CA VAL A 341 22.31 22.15 36.83
C VAL A 341 21.59 21.96 38.17
N GLY A 342 21.95 22.74 39.19
CA GLY A 342 21.35 22.65 40.53
C GLY A 342 21.73 21.37 41.28
N GLU A 343 21.41 21.35 42.57
CA GLU A 343 21.63 20.20 43.46
C GLU A 343 20.55 19.12 43.19
N GLY A 344 20.79 18.22 42.22
CA GLY A 344 19.86 17.12 41.89
C GLY A 344 18.58 17.54 41.15
N LYS A 345 18.48 18.81 40.73
CA LYS A 345 17.30 19.36 40.04
C LYS A 345 17.29 19.10 38.55
N THR A 346 18.41 18.66 37.98
CA THR A 346 18.53 18.34 36.55
C THR A 346 18.85 16.87 36.38
N VAL A 347 18.20 16.21 35.44
CA VAL A 347 18.48 14.84 35.03
C VAL A 347 18.77 14.83 33.53
N LEU A 348 19.93 14.28 33.17
CA LEU A 348 20.34 14.04 31.80
C LEU A 348 20.15 12.55 31.50
N ARG A 349 19.52 12.24 30.37
CA ARG A 349 19.32 10.87 29.90
C ARG A 349 19.82 10.77 28.47
N GLY A 350 20.42 9.63 28.13
CA GLY A 350 20.78 9.34 26.75
C GLY A 350 20.84 7.84 26.53
N GLY A 351 20.40 7.41 25.35
CA GLY A 351 20.25 6.01 25.02
C GLY A 351 20.57 5.69 23.56
N PHE A 352 21.04 4.48 23.33
CA PHE A 352 21.11 3.82 22.03
C PHE A 352 20.54 2.41 22.17
N GLY A 353 19.80 1.98 21.15
CA GLY A 353 19.29 0.62 21.06
C GLY A 353 19.15 0.19 19.61
N ARG A 354 19.34 -1.11 19.38
CA ARG A 354 18.97 -1.76 18.12
C ARG A 354 17.83 -2.74 18.35
N SER A 355 16.91 -2.80 17.42
CA SER A 355 15.88 -3.82 17.33
C SER A 355 15.77 -4.34 15.90
N PHE A 356 15.23 -5.54 15.75
CA PHE A 356 14.84 -6.09 14.46
C PHE A 356 13.34 -6.37 14.44
N GLY A 357 12.73 -6.23 13.28
CA GLY A 357 11.35 -6.65 13.08
C GLY A 357 11.26 -8.06 12.50
N ARG A 358 10.03 -8.42 12.13
CA ARG A 358 9.65 -9.73 11.60
C ARG A 358 8.84 -9.54 10.33
N ILE A 359 8.84 -10.55 9.47
CA ILE A 359 7.96 -10.58 8.30
C ILE A 359 6.57 -11.01 8.75
N ASN A 360 5.52 -10.38 8.24
CA ASN A 360 4.15 -10.82 8.45
C ASN A 360 3.88 -12.19 7.76
N GLY A 361 3.01 -13.00 8.37
CA GLY A 361 2.54 -14.28 7.82
C GLY A 361 1.96 -14.20 6.40
N VAL A 362 1.41 -13.06 5.97
CA VAL A 362 0.96 -12.86 4.57
C VAL A 362 2.12 -13.10 3.58
N ASN A 363 3.29 -12.52 3.82
CA ASN A 363 4.43 -12.72 2.91
C ASN A 363 5.14 -14.05 3.14
N GLN A 364 5.14 -14.56 4.38
CA GLN A 364 5.79 -15.85 4.67
C GLN A 364 4.97 -17.07 4.23
N VAL A 365 3.64 -16.96 4.11
CA VAL A 365 2.72 -18.10 3.93
C VAL A 365 1.66 -17.91 2.85
N LEU A 366 1.28 -16.68 2.49
CA LEU A 366 0.25 -16.45 1.47
C LEU A 366 0.86 -16.11 0.10
N VAL A 367 1.85 -15.24 0.08
CA VAL A 367 2.52 -14.79 -1.16
C VAL A 367 3.20 -15.93 -1.92
N PRO A 368 3.91 -16.88 -1.28
CA PRO A 368 4.55 -17.99 -1.99
C PRO A 368 3.57 -18.95 -2.71
N LEU A 369 2.28 -18.93 -2.37
CA LEU A 369 1.22 -19.64 -3.11
C LEU A 369 0.82 -18.95 -4.42
N LEU A 370 1.17 -17.68 -4.61
CA LEU A 370 0.79 -16.88 -5.78
C LEU A 370 1.77 -17.03 -6.95
N GLY A 371 2.87 -17.74 -6.76
CA GLY A 371 3.78 -18.07 -7.86
C GLY A 371 3.13 -19.02 -8.88
N PRO A 372 3.38 -18.83 -10.20
CA PRO A 372 2.95 -19.76 -11.23
C PRO A 372 3.37 -21.20 -10.95
N GLY A 373 2.45 -22.14 -11.18
CA GLY A 373 2.70 -23.57 -10.97
C GLY A 373 1.73 -24.18 -9.97
N LEU A 374 1.72 -23.73 -8.71
CA LEU A 374 0.76 -24.22 -7.70
C LEU A 374 -0.67 -23.77 -8.00
N LEU A 375 -0.80 -22.56 -8.55
CA LEU A 375 -2.02 -21.99 -9.07
C LEU A 375 -1.83 -21.75 -10.57
N GLN A 376 -2.62 -22.42 -11.40
CA GLN A 376 -2.57 -22.26 -12.85
C GLN A 376 -3.88 -21.67 -13.39
N PRO A 377 -3.88 -20.38 -13.79
CA PRO A 377 -5.03 -19.79 -14.45
C PRO A 377 -5.20 -20.40 -15.84
N VAL A 378 -6.43 -20.69 -16.20
CA VAL A 378 -6.82 -21.14 -17.53
C VAL A 378 -7.94 -20.24 -18.01
N THR A 379 -7.73 -19.61 -19.16
CA THR A 379 -8.65 -18.62 -19.71
C THR A 379 -8.93 -18.86 -21.18
N CYS A 380 -10.08 -18.40 -21.63
CA CYS A 380 -10.47 -18.32 -23.03
C CYS A 380 -10.76 -16.86 -23.34
N GLY A 381 -9.74 -16.12 -23.77
CA GLY A 381 -9.84 -14.68 -24.02
C GLY A 381 -10.79 -14.29 -25.16
N PHE A 382 -11.06 -15.22 -26.07
CA PHE A 382 -11.95 -15.01 -27.21
C PHE A 382 -12.86 -16.24 -27.36
N THR A 383 -13.97 -16.25 -26.61
CA THR A 383 -14.97 -17.32 -26.66
C THR A 383 -15.82 -17.22 -27.93
N LEU A 384 -15.69 -18.19 -28.83
CA LEU A 384 -16.40 -18.22 -30.10
C LEU A 384 -17.69 -19.05 -30.02
N SER A 385 -18.72 -18.65 -30.77
CA SER A 385 -20.03 -19.33 -30.86
C SER A 385 -19.95 -20.75 -31.43
N ASN A 386 -18.83 -21.11 -32.07
CA ASN A 386 -18.54 -22.48 -32.51
C ASN A 386 -18.00 -23.39 -31.39
N GLY A 387 -17.94 -22.92 -30.14
CA GLY A 387 -17.45 -23.70 -29.00
C GLY A 387 -15.93 -23.81 -28.90
N THR A 388 -15.18 -22.86 -29.46
CA THR A 388 -13.70 -22.84 -29.40
C THR A 388 -13.14 -21.53 -28.83
N CYS A 389 -11.87 -21.55 -28.41
CA CYS A 389 -11.13 -20.35 -28.03
C CYS A 389 -10.37 -19.80 -29.24
N GLY A 390 -10.78 -18.62 -29.71
CA GLY A 390 -10.20 -17.94 -30.86
C GLY A 390 -9.07 -16.97 -30.52
N THR A 391 -8.72 -16.13 -31.50
CA THR A 391 -7.76 -15.02 -31.38
C THR A 391 -8.42 -13.64 -31.53
N SER A 392 -9.71 -13.59 -31.87
CA SER A 392 -10.51 -12.37 -31.97
C SER A 392 -12.01 -12.68 -31.88
N ASN A 393 -12.76 -11.88 -31.12
CA ASN A 393 -14.22 -11.93 -31.10
C ASN A 393 -14.82 -10.67 -31.73
N THR A 394 -15.91 -10.87 -32.45
CA THR A 394 -16.81 -9.86 -33.01
C THR A 394 -18.22 -10.17 -32.53
N LEU A 395 -19.15 -9.25 -32.71
CA LEU A 395 -20.55 -9.54 -32.40
C LEU A 395 -21.15 -10.71 -33.21
N GLY A 396 -20.60 -11.02 -34.39
CA GLY A 396 -21.10 -12.11 -35.24
C GLY A 396 -20.62 -13.51 -34.84
N ASN A 397 -19.55 -13.62 -34.06
CA ASN A 397 -18.93 -14.91 -33.72
C ASN A 397 -18.65 -15.12 -32.23
N VAL A 398 -18.97 -14.16 -31.37
CA VAL A 398 -18.83 -14.31 -29.92
C VAL A 398 -19.85 -15.33 -29.37
N PHE A 399 -19.43 -16.15 -28.42
CA PHE A 399 -20.31 -17.09 -27.72
C PHE A 399 -21.37 -16.35 -26.90
N ARG A 400 -22.63 -16.78 -27.01
CA ARG A 400 -23.76 -16.26 -26.24
C ARG A 400 -24.35 -17.34 -25.34
N ILE A 401 -24.44 -17.02 -24.04
CA ILE A 401 -25.18 -17.86 -23.08
C ILE A 401 -26.65 -17.90 -23.48
N GLY A 402 -27.17 -19.10 -23.71
CA GLY A 402 -28.52 -19.35 -24.23
C GLY A 402 -28.49 -19.74 -25.71
N PRO A 403 -28.40 -18.80 -26.66
CA PRO A 403 -28.46 -19.10 -28.09
C PRO A 403 -27.41 -20.11 -28.59
N ASP A 404 -26.18 -20.03 -28.08
CA ASP A 404 -25.07 -20.90 -28.49
C ASP A 404 -24.83 -22.05 -27.48
N GLY A 405 -25.67 -22.14 -26.44
CA GLY A 405 -25.58 -23.12 -25.35
C GLY A 405 -25.33 -22.49 -23.98
N LEU A 406 -25.20 -23.34 -22.95
CA LEU A 406 -24.97 -22.93 -21.55
C LEU A 406 -23.52 -23.16 -21.07
N VAL A 407 -22.65 -23.66 -21.94
CA VAL A 407 -21.24 -23.98 -21.64
C VAL A 407 -20.36 -23.24 -22.62
N ALA A 408 -19.78 -22.12 -22.17
CA ALA A 408 -18.85 -21.36 -22.98
C ALA A 408 -17.51 -22.09 -23.09
N PRO A 409 -16.76 -21.92 -24.19
CA PRO A 409 -15.50 -22.61 -24.39
C PRO A 409 -14.46 -22.24 -23.34
N LEU A 410 -13.69 -23.23 -22.91
CA LEU A 410 -12.56 -23.10 -22.00
C LEU A 410 -11.54 -24.19 -22.34
N GLN A 411 -10.27 -23.83 -22.43
CA GLN A 411 -9.22 -24.80 -22.75
C GLN A 411 -9.03 -25.79 -21.59
N SER A 412 -8.73 -27.05 -21.89
CA SER A 412 -8.33 -28.01 -20.87
C SER A 412 -6.83 -27.90 -20.60
N PRO A 413 -6.40 -27.73 -19.34
CA PRO A 413 -4.97 -27.77 -18.99
C PRO A 413 -4.41 -29.20 -19.06
N SER A 414 -3.07 -29.31 -19.08
CA SER A 414 -2.37 -30.59 -18.97
C SER A 414 -2.56 -31.26 -17.61
N ALA A 415 -2.47 -32.59 -17.54
CA ALA A 415 -2.59 -33.32 -16.28
C ALA A 415 -1.48 -32.98 -15.27
N THR A 416 -0.27 -32.71 -15.75
CA THR A 416 0.92 -32.34 -14.96
C THR A 416 1.58 -31.09 -15.56
N LEU A 417 2.43 -30.42 -14.78
CA LEU A 417 3.30 -29.34 -15.28
C LEU A 417 4.76 -29.65 -14.99
N PRO A 418 5.69 -29.38 -15.93
CA PRO A 418 7.11 -29.50 -15.67
C PRO A 418 7.57 -28.48 -14.62
N GLN A 419 8.62 -28.84 -13.88
CA GLN A 419 9.27 -28.04 -12.85
C GLN A 419 10.78 -27.99 -13.18
N PRO A 420 11.40 -26.80 -13.30
CA PRO A 420 10.77 -25.47 -13.24
C PRO A 420 9.70 -25.25 -14.32
N PHE A 421 8.63 -24.53 -13.97
CA PHE A 421 7.62 -24.10 -14.91
C PHE A 421 8.05 -22.79 -15.57
N PHE A 422 8.20 -22.78 -16.90
CA PHE A 422 8.59 -21.62 -17.68
C PHE A 422 7.37 -21.05 -18.44
N PRO A 423 6.62 -20.10 -17.85
CA PRO A 423 5.45 -19.56 -18.53
C PRO A 423 5.85 -18.76 -19.77
N GLY A 424 4.99 -18.77 -20.78
CA GLY A 424 5.22 -18.11 -22.08
C GLY A 424 6.31 -18.73 -22.97
N VAL A 425 6.85 -19.89 -22.60
CA VAL A 425 7.91 -20.58 -23.35
C VAL A 425 7.40 -21.93 -23.88
N GLY A 426 7.84 -22.34 -25.08
CA GLY A 426 7.50 -23.65 -25.63
C GLY A 426 5.99 -23.89 -25.84
N GLY A 427 5.23 -22.83 -26.13
CA GLY A 427 3.78 -22.89 -26.29
C GLY A 427 2.98 -22.86 -25.00
N GLN A 428 3.63 -22.74 -23.83
CA GLN A 428 2.94 -22.52 -22.56
C GLN A 428 2.29 -21.14 -22.51
N ALA A 429 1.15 -21.04 -21.84
CA ALA A 429 0.47 -19.77 -21.63
C ALA A 429 1.35 -18.79 -20.81
N VAL A 430 1.20 -17.50 -21.11
CA VAL A 430 1.77 -16.42 -20.29
C VAL A 430 1.09 -16.43 -18.93
N ALA A 431 1.87 -16.32 -17.85
CA ALA A 431 1.31 -16.25 -16.51
C ALA A 431 0.67 -14.88 -16.25
N GLY A 432 -0.28 -14.85 -15.30
CA GLY A 432 -0.68 -13.59 -14.66
C GLY A 432 0.45 -13.08 -13.75
N ASP A 433 0.14 -12.07 -12.93
CA ASP A 433 1.15 -11.52 -12.03
C ASP A 433 1.63 -12.57 -11.03
N SER A 434 2.93 -12.55 -10.81
CA SER A 434 3.62 -13.45 -9.90
C SER A 434 4.32 -12.63 -8.83
N THR A 435 4.27 -13.10 -7.58
CA THR A 435 5.05 -12.52 -6.49
C THR A 435 5.79 -13.64 -5.75
N VAL A 436 7.09 -13.47 -5.56
CA VAL A 436 7.96 -14.41 -4.82
C VAL A 436 8.75 -13.67 -3.72
N LEU A 437 9.34 -14.42 -2.79
CA LEU A 437 10.28 -13.88 -1.81
C LEU A 437 11.69 -13.81 -2.40
N ASP A 438 12.43 -12.75 -2.08
CA ASP A 438 13.85 -12.66 -2.42
C ASP A 438 14.67 -13.65 -1.56
N PRO A 439 15.49 -14.54 -2.14
CA PRO A 439 16.37 -15.44 -1.40
C PRO A 439 17.32 -14.75 -0.40
N ASP A 440 17.59 -13.45 -0.61
CA ASP A 440 18.46 -12.62 0.23
C ASP A 440 17.69 -11.75 1.25
N TYR A 441 16.40 -12.02 1.49
CA TYR A 441 15.59 -11.27 2.44
C TYR A 441 16.21 -11.21 3.84
N LYS A 442 16.20 -10.02 4.45
CA LYS A 442 16.68 -9.76 5.82
C LYS A 442 15.60 -9.04 6.62
N PRO A 443 15.45 -9.35 7.92
CA PRO A 443 14.55 -8.61 8.78
C PRO A 443 14.97 -7.14 8.87
N GLU A 444 13.95 -6.28 8.98
CA GLU A 444 14.12 -4.85 9.21
C GLU A 444 14.98 -4.62 10.46
N LYS A 445 15.90 -3.67 10.37
CA LYS A 445 16.82 -3.30 11.45
C LYS A 445 16.64 -1.84 11.79
N VAL A 446 16.30 -1.56 13.04
CA VAL A 446 16.04 -0.20 13.55
C VAL A 446 17.07 0.15 14.60
N ASP A 447 17.86 1.17 14.32
CA ASP A 447 18.76 1.82 15.28
C ASP A 447 18.05 3.05 15.84
N THR A 448 17.88 3.11 17.16
CA THR A 448 17.23 4.21 17.88
C THR A 448 18.22 4.87 18.82
N TRP A 449 18.19 6.20 18.90
CA TRP A 449 18.95 6.96 19.89
C TRP A 449 18.15 8.14 20.39
N ASP A 450 18.35 8.48 21.65
CA ASP A 450 17.65 9.57 22.30
C ASP A 450 18.55 10.30 23.28
N PHE A 451 18.21 11.56 23.54
CA PHE A 451 18.85 12.39 24.54
C PHE A 451 17.80 13.31 25.16
N THR A 452 17.72 13.36 26.49
CA THR A 452 16.79 14.25 27.20
C THR A 452 17.46 14.98 28.36
N ILE A 453 17.02 16.21 28.57
CA ILE A 453 17.33 17.03 29.75
C ILE A 453 16.03 17.38 30.43
N GLN A 454 15.86 16.92 31.66
CA GLN A 454 14.75 17.29 32.52
C GLN A 454 15.25 18.18 33.64
N ARG A 455 14.55 19.28 33.90
CA ARG A 455 14.84 20.21 34.99
C ARG A 455 13.61 20.48 35.82
N GLN A 456 13.75 20.34 37.14
CA GLN A 456 12.81 20.86 38.10
C GLN A 456 13.01 22.38 38.25
N ILE A 457 11.99 23.16 37.91
CA ILE A 457 12.00 24.63 38.03
C ILE A 457 11.51 25.04 39.43
N SER A 458 10.46 24.37 39.91
CA SER A 458 9.93 24.53 41.27
C SER A 458 9.42 23.20 41.82
N ARG A 459 8.91 23.16 43.06
CA ARG A 459 8.28 21.96 43.62
C ARG A 459 7.04 21.48 42.84
N LYS A 460 6.42 22.37 42.07
CA LYS A 460 5.17 22.14 41.33
C LYS A 460 5.35 22.23 39.81
N LEU A 461 6.57 22.47 39.32
CA LEU A 461 6.85 22.74 37.91
C LEU A 461 8.14 22.04 37.45
N SER A 462 8.03 21.23 36.39
CA SER A 462 9.20 20.65 35.72
C SER A 462 9.10 20.79 34.21
N PHE A 463 10.24 20.96 33.56
CA PHE A 463 10.39 21.06 32.13
C PHE A 463 11.33 19.97 31.63
N GLU A 464 11.03 19.37 30.49
CA GLU A 464 11.89 18.43 29.79
C GLU A 464 12.01 18.83 28.32
N ALA A 465 13.23 18.78 27.80
CA ALA A 465 13.52 18.90 26.39
C ALA A 465 14.30 17.68 25.95
N GLY A 466 14.01 17.16 24.76
CA GLY A 466 14.72 16.00 24.26
C GLY A 466 14.73 15.91 22.75
N TYR A 467 15.59 15.02 22.27
CA TYR A 467 15.72 14.64 20.88
C TYR A 467 15.62 13.12 20.77
N MET A 468 14.96 12.64 19.71
CA MET A 468 14.89 11.23 19.34
C MET A 468 15.24 11.06 17.86
N GLY A 469 16.14 10.14 17.58
CA GLY A 469 16.51 9.70 16.24
C GLY A 469 16.21 8.22 16.04
N LYS A 470 15.75 7.87 14.85
CA LYS A 470 15.67 6.47 14.39
C LYS A 470 16.26 6.38 12.98
N ARG A 471 16.96 5.28 12.71
CA ARG A 471 17.39 4.89 11.37
C ARG A 471 17.03 3.43 11.14
N SER A 472 16.25 3.18 10.11
CA SER A 472 15.82 1.85 9.72
C SER A 472 16.45 1.46 8.39
N ARG A 473 16.84 0.19 8.28
CA ARG A 473 17.35 -0.46 7.06
C ARG A 473 16.70 -1.83 6.92
N ASN A 474 16.85 -2.43 5.74
CA ASN A 474 16.24 -3.71 5.41
C ASN A 474 14.71 -3.65 5.49
N ILE A 475 14.14 -2.49 5.15
CA ILE A 475 12.69 -2.33 5.14
C ILE A 475 12.15 -3.09 3.93
N PHE A 476 10.99 -3.71 4.13
CA PHE A 476 10.22 -4.37 3.11
C PHE A 476 10.00 -3.48 1.87
N GLU A 477 10.30 -3.99 0.68
CA GLU A 477 10.01 -3.33 -0.60
C GLU A 477 9.60 -4.40 -1.63
N GLU A 478 8.50 -4.19 -2.35
CA GLU A 478 8.13 -4.99 -3.52
C GLU A 478 8.63 -4.31 -4.80
N ILE A 479 9.24 -5.09 -5.70
CA ILE A 479 9.74 -4.57 -6.98
C ILE A 479 9.37 -5.49 -8.14
N ASN A 480 9.09 -4.91 -9.30
CA ASN A 480 8.90 -5.65 -10.55
C ASN A 480 10.22 -5.82 -11.30
N LEU A 481 10.60 -7.06 -11.59
CA LEU A 481 11.80 -7.37 -12.36
C LEU A 481 11.68 -7.00 -13.85
N ASP A 482 10.46 -6.73 -14.34
CA ASP A 482 10.23 -6.30 -15.72
C ASP A 482 10.26 -4.78 -15.93
N ALA A 483 10.75 -4.01 -14.95
CA ALA A 483 10.95 -2.59 -15.13
C ALA A 483 11.82 -2.29 -16.36
N VAL A 484 11.49 -1.18 -17.04
CA VAL A 484 12.21 -0.67 -18.20
C VAL A 484 13.64 -0.32 -17.81
N PRO A 485 14.66 -0.93 -18.44
CA PRO A 485 16.05 -0.56 -18.19
C PRO A 485 16.36 0.79 -18.86
N TYR A 486 15.87 1.90 -18.31
CA TYR A 486 15.88 3.21 -18.98
C TYR A 486 17.29 3.78 -19.24
N MET A 487 18.32 3.20 -18.60
CA MET A 487 19.72 3.50 -18.84
C MET A 487 20.27 2.83 -20.12
N MET A 488 19.45 2.06 -20.85
CA MET A 488 19.83 1.44 -22.13
C MET A 488 20.47 2.47 -23.06
N THR A 489 21.70 2.20 -23.49
CA THR A 489 22.48 3.14 -24.31
C THR A 489 22.67 2.61 -25.71
N LEU A 490 22.14 3.33 -26.71
CA LEU A 490 22.31 3.03 -28.13
C LEU A 490 22.56 4.32 -28.90
N GLY A 491 23.36 4.25 -29.97
CA GLY A 491 23.71 5.44 -30.77
C GLY A 491 24.37 6.56 -29.95
N GLY A 492 25.05 6.23 -28.84
CA GLY A 492 25.66 7.21 -27.92
C GLY A 492 24.66 7.96 -27.01
N GLN A 493 23.40 7.54 -26.95
CA GLN A 493 22.35 8.17 -26.16
C GLN A 493 21.61 7.14 -25.29
N THR A 494 21.27 7.50 -24.05
CA THR A 494 20.41 6.67 -23.20
C THR A 494 18.94 6.82 -23.60
N PHE A 495 18.13 5.78 -23.40
CA PHE A 495 16.67 5.88 -23.58
C PHE A 495 16.06 7.00 -22.75
N ALA A 496 16.44 7.12 -21.47
CA ALA A 496 15.97 8.21 -20.60
C ALA A 496 16.26 9.60 -21.17
N ASN A 497 17.45 9.83 -21.75
CA ASN A 497 17.79 11.12 -22.37
C ASN A 497 17.03 11.36 -23.67
N ALA A 498 16.80 10.31 -24.48
CA ALA A 498 15.98 10.40 -25.68
C ALA A 498 14.54 10.73 -25.34
N TYR A 499 13.98 10.06 -24.33
CA TYR A 499 12.65 10.30 -23.81
C TYR A 499 12.49 11.74 -23.33
N ALA A 500 13.41 12.21 -22.47
CA ALA A 500 13.40 13.57 -21.95
C ALA A 500 13.44 14.62 -23.08
N LYS A 501 14.30 14.45 -24.08
CA LYS A 501 14.39 15.40 -25.22
C LYS A 501 13.12 15.46 -26.05
N VAL A 502 12.51 14.30 -26.34
CA VAL A 502 11.22 14.25 -27.04
C VAL A 502 10.14 14.92 -26.20
N TRP A 503 10.04 14.56 -24.92
CA TRP A 503 9.06 15.14 -24.02
C TRP A 503 9.23 16.66 -23.91
N THR A 504 10.46 17.16 -23.74
CA THR A 504 10.73 18.60 -23.67
C THR A 504 10.33 19.30 -24.97
N ALA A 505 10.67 18.76 -26.13
CA ALA A 505 10.32 19.36 -27.42
C ALA A 505 8.80 19.43 -27.64
N LEU A 506 8.07 18.42 -27.18
CA LEU A 506 6.61 18.35 -27.29
C LEU A 506 5.88 19.16 -26.20
N CYS A 507 6.42 19.23 -24.98
CA CYS A 507 5.62 19.51 -23.78
C CYS A 507 6.14 20.65 -22.89
N PHE A 508 7.37 21.13 -23.09
CA PHE A 508 7.97 22.20 -22.27
C PHE A 508 7.28 23.56 -22.56
N PRO A 509 7.13 24.46 -21.56
CA PRO A 509 6.39 25.71 -21.73
C PRO A 509 6.91 26.55 -22.91
N GLY A 510 6.04 26.80 -23.90
CA GLY A 510 6.33 27.59 -25.11
C GLY A 510 5.74 27.01 -26.40
N ASN A 511 5.62 25.68 -26.52
CA ASN A 511 5.21 24.99 -27.76
C ASN A 511 3.81 24.32 -27.69
N GLY A 512 2.88 24.87 -26.89
CA GLY A 512 1.54 24.28 -26.70
C GLY A 512 1.39 23.43 -25.42
N GLY A 513 2.11 23.79 -24.36
CA GLY A 513 1.76 23.59 -22.95
C GLY A 513 1.18 22.24 -22.51
N ARG A 514 1.91 21.51 -21.67
CA ARG A 514 1.36 20.43 -20.81
C ARG A 514 0.68 19.28 -21.55
N CYS A 515 1.43 18.53 -22.37
CA CYS A 515 0.97 17.32 -23.07
C CYS A 515 0.23 16.28 -22.20
N SER A 516 0.47 16.30 -20.88
CA SER A 516 -0.11 15.38 -19.91
C SER A 516 -1.43 15.83 -19.33
N GLN A 517 -1.83 17.09 -19.58
CA GLN A 517 -3.00 17.70 -18.98
C GLN A 517 -4.10 17.88 -20.02
N PHE A 518 -3.94 18.65 -21.11
CA PHE A 518 -4.99 18.80 -22.12
C PHE A 518 -4.38 19.16 -23.51
N ASP A 519 -5.12 18.85 -24.57
CA ASP A 519 -4.76 18.73 -26.00
C ASP A 519 -3.66 19.67 -26.56
N ILE A 520 -2.86 19.19 -27.52
CA ILE A 520 -1.84 19.98 -28.23
C ILE A 520 -2.47 20.64 -29.45
N LEU A 521 -2.98 21.88 -29.33
CA LEU A 521 -3.23 22.72 -30.51
C LEU A 521 -1.89 22.97 -31.23
N GLY A 522 -1.84 22.75 -32.56
CA GLY A 522 -0.59 22.88 -33.34
C GLY A 522 0.30 21.64 -33.38
N ARG A 523 -0.24 20.45 -33.01
CA ARG A 523 0.44 19.15 -32.95
C ARG A 523 1.40 18.84 -34.10
N ALA A 524 0.99 19.06 -35.36
CA ALA A 524 1.82 18.71 -36.51
C ALA A 524 3.13 19.52 -36.55
N ALA A 525 3.07 20.81 -36.19
CA ALA A 525 4.25 21.67 -36.13
C ALA A 525 5.17 21.30 -34.96
N ALA A 526 4.59 21.00 -33.79
CA ALA A 526 5.35 20.56 -32.62
C ALA A 526 6.07 19.22 -32.86
N ILE A 527 5.39 18.26 -33.50
CA ILE A 527 5.97 16.97 -33.90
C ILE A 527 7.11 17.18 -34.90
N ALA A 528 6.90 17.99 -35.94
CA ALA A 528 7.92 18.26 -36.96
C ALA A 528 9.16 18.98 -36.41
N ALA A 529 9.02 19.69 -35.28
CA ALA A 529 10.11 20.39 -34.62
C ALA A 529 10.96 19.49 -33.70
N VAL A 530 10.55 18.24 -33.44
CA VAL A 530 11.31 17.33 -32.57
C VAL A 530 12.57 16.84 -33.29
N PRO A 531 13.79 17.11 -32.78
CA PRO A 531 15.01 16.59 -33.40
C PRO A 531 15.05 15.06 -33.34
N ASN A 532 15.68 14.45 -34.35
CA ASN A 532 15.93 13.01 -34.36
C ASN A 532 16.75 12.62 -33.12
N GLN A 533 16.35 11.56 -32.43
CA GLN A 533 17.04 11.04 -31.26
C GLN A 533 17.89 9.81 -31.65
N PRO A 534 19.22 9.88 -31.51
CA PRO A 534 20.11 8.76 -31.83
C PRO A 534 19.70 7.40 -31.24
N PHE A 535 19.11 7.40 -30.04
CA PHE A 535 18.60 6.16 -29.43
C PHE A 535 17.53 5.49 -30.31
N PHE A 536 16.50 6.23 -30.74
CA PHE A 536 15.41 5.66 -31.55
C PHE A 536 15.89 5.26 -32.95
N GLU A 537 16.81 6.03 -33.53
CA GLU A 537 17.40 5.68 -34.82
C GLU A 537 18.16 4.34 -34.72
N ALA A 538 18.97 4.14 -33.68
CA ALA A 538 19.72 2.91 -33.49
C ALA A 538 18.82 1.72 -33.07
N ALA A 539 17.85 1.96 -32.19
CA ALA A 539 17.00 0.91 -31.63
C ALA A 539 15.99 0.34 -32.63
N LEU A 540 15.63 1.10 -33.66
CA LEU A 540 14.63 0.72 -34.67
C LEU A 540 15.23 0.52 -36.07
N GLY A 541 16.55 0.34 -36.19
CA GLY A 541 17.21 -0.01 -37.45
C GLY A 541 17.38 1.13 -38.46
N GLY A 542 17.20 2.39 -38.03
CA GLY A 542 17.38 3.59 -38.84
C GLY A 542 16.39 3.73 -40.00
N THR A 543 16.63 4.69 -40.89
CA THR A 543 15.80 5.00 -42.08
C THR A 543 15.71 3.86 -43.11
N GLY A 544 16.47 2.77 -42.92
CA GLY A 544 16.38 1.58 -43.74
C GLY A 544 15.33 0.58 -43.25
N SER A 545 14.79 0.76 -42.04
CA SER A 545 13.88 -0.20 -41.44
C SER A 545 12.43 -0.02 -41.88
N SER A 546 11.64 -1.10 -41.78
CA SER A 546 10.22 -1.09 -42.11
C SER A 546 9.38 -0.20 -41.18
N PHE A 547 9.84 0.06 -39.96
CA PHE A 547 9.16 0.97 -39.04
C PHE A 547 9.44 2.43 -39.39
N CYS A 548 10.69 2.78 -39.65
CA CYS A 548 11.10 4.17 -39.84
C CYS A 548 10.82 4.67 -41.27
N GLY A 549 10.90 3.76 -42.26
CA GLY A 549 10.79 4.08 -43.68
C GLY A 549 11.81 5.14 -44.11
N ALA A 550 11.53 5.87 -45.19
CA ALA A 550 12.40 6.96 -45.65
C ALA A 550 12.47 8.17 -44.69
N THR A 551 11.69 8.16 -43.59
CA THR A 551 11.76 9.14 -42.51
C THR A 551 12.65 8.66 -41.36
N SER A 552 13.04 9.55 -40.44
CA SER A 552 13.71 9.13 -39.21
C SER A 552 12.80 8.26 -38.32
N CYS A 553 13.39 7.37 -37.53
CA CYS A 553 12.69 6.53 -36.58
C CYS A 553 11.96 7.34 -35.51
N THR A 554 12.56 8.44 -35.08
CA THR A 554 11.95 9.39 -34.14
C THR A 554 10.66 9.96 -34.71
N GLN A 555 10.70 10.44 -35.96
CA GLN A 555 9.53 11.02 -36.62
C GLN A 555 8.44 9.97 -36.89
N ALA A 556 8.83 8.76 -37.30
CA ALA A 556 7.90 7.64 -37.49
C ALA A 556 7.17 7.27 -36.19
N LEU A 557 7.90 7.25 -35.06
CA LEU A 557 7.33 7.02 -33.73
C LEU A 557 6.31 8.10 -33.36
N LEU A 558 6.62 9.38 -33.59
CA LEU A 558 5.73 10.51 -33.25
C LEU A 558 4.52 10.63 -34.18
N ASN A 559 4.65 10.19 -35.43
CA ASN A 559 3.52 10.14 -36.37
C ASN A 559 2.57 8.97 -36.08
N ASN A 560 2.97 8.02 -35.23
CA ASN A 560 2.09 6.93 -34.84
C ASN A 560 0.95 7.44 -33.93
N THR A 561 -0.28 7.29 -34.42
CA THR A 561 -1.47 7.74 -33.70
C THR A 561 -1.63 7.03 -32.35
N SER A 562 -1.19 5.78 -32.21
CA SER A 562 -1.22 5.05 -30.93
C SER A 562 -0.14 5.47 -29.93
N VAL A 563 0.74 6.41 -30.28
CA VAL A 563 1.81 6.92 -29.41
C VAL A 563 1.52 8.35 -28.95
N ILE A 564 0.87 9.16 -29.80
CA ILE A 564 0.65 10.60 -29.57
C ILE A 564 -0.85 11.00 -29.53
N ASN A 565 -1.81 10.06 -29.56
CA ASN A 565 -3.23 10.45 -29.53
C ASN A 565 -3.66 11.02 -28.16
N SER A 566 -4.02 12.31 -28.14
CA SER A 566 -4.49 13.07 -26.97
C SER A 566 -5.94 12.81 -26.56
N THR A 567 -6.76 12.18 -27.41
CA THR A 567 -8.20 11.99 -27.16
C THR A 567 -8.56 10.62 -26.56
N GLY A 568 -7.58 9.77 -26.23
CA GLY A 568 -7.81 8.43 -25.68
C GLY A 568 -6.66 7.84 -24.85
N SER A 569 -6.83 6.59 -24.41
CA SER A 569 -5.91 5.81 -23.55
C SER A 569 -4.58 5.41 -24.22
N THR A 570 -4.01 6.19 -25.15
CA THR A 570 -2.81 5.83 -25.94
C THR A 570 -1.78 6.97 -26.09
N ASN A 571 -1.89 8.07 -25.33
CA ASN A 571 -0.88 9.14 -25.31
C ASN A 571 0.35 8.76 -24.46
N LEU A 572 1.36 8.09 -25.04
CA LEU A 572 2.46 7.51 -24.26
C LEU A 572 3.46 8.54 -23.75
N PHE A 573 3.82 9.56 -24.54
CA PHE A 573 4.71 10.63 -24.09
C PHE A 573 3.98 11.64 -23.20
N GLY A 574 2.78 12.08 -23.59
CA GLY A 574 2.03 13.04 -22.80
C GLY A 574 1.62 12.48 -21.45
N GLN A 575 1.12 11.25 -21.35
CA GLN A 575 0.75 10.63 -20.07
C GLN A 575 1.91 9.97 -19.33
N THR A 576 3.16 10.21 -19.74
CA THR A 576 4.35 9.69 -19.06
C THR A 576 4.39 8.16 -18.92
N ARG A 577 3.86 7.43 -19.92
CA ARG A 577 3.71 5.97 -19.92
C ARG A 577 4.95 5.27 -20.47
N VAL A 578 6.04 5.33 -19.70
CA VAL A 578 7.36 4.83 -20.13
C VAL A 578 7.34 3.33 -20.38
N SER A 579 6.70 2.55 -19.51
CA SER A 579 6.64 1.08 -19.64
C SER A 579 5.88 0.66 -20.89
N ASP A 580 4.73 1.30 -21.15
CA ASP A 580 3.95 1.00 -22.35
C ASP A 580 4.64 1.47 -23.64
N LEU A 581 5.37 2.59 -23.60
CA LEU A 581 6.21 3.00 -24.73
C LEU A 581 7.31 1.97 -25.01
N TRP A 582 7.97 1.49 -23.98
CA TRP A 582 9.00 0.46 -24.13
C TRP A 582 8.43 -0.85 -24.67
N ALA A 583 7.28 -1.30 -24.16
CA ALA A 583 6.56 -2.47 -24.67
C ALA A 583 6.16 -2.30 -26.14
N PHE A 584 5.66 -1.11 -26.51
CA PHE A 584 5.33 -0.76 -27.89
C PHE A 584 6.56 -0.89 -28.81
N LEU A 585 7.74 -0.42 -28.37
CA LEU A 585 8.99 -0.48 -29.12
C LEU A 585 9.52 -1.92 -29.23
N ASN A 586 9.56 -2.65 -28.12
CA ASN A 586 10.00 -4.05 -28.04
C ASN A 586 9.15 -4.98 -28.93
N GLY A 587 7.88 -4.65 -29.14
CA GLY A 587 6.98 -5.38 -30.05
C GLY A 587 7.18 -5.12 -31.55
N ARG A 588 8.12 -4.25 -31.96
CA ARG A 588 8.37 -3.95 -33.39
C ARG A 588 9.36 -4.94 -33.99
N SER A 589 9.11 -5.37 -35.22
CA SER A 589 10.06 -6.22 -35.96
C SER A 589 11.40 -5.53 -36.24
N SER A 590 11.42 -4.20 -36.30
CA SER A 590 12.65 -3.41 -36.46
C SER A 590 13.43 -3.21 -35.15
N TRP A 591 12.95 -3.73 -34.01
CA TRP A 591 13.61 -3.59 -32.72
C TRP A 591 14.94 -4.36 -32.67
N ALA A 592 16.05 -3.62 -32.57
CA ALA A 592 17.39 -4.17 -32.73
C ALA A 592 17.91 -4.94 -31.49
N LEU A 593 17.29 -4.75 -30.33
CA LEU A 593 17.77 -5.29 -29.05
C LEU A 593 17.26 -6.72 -28.75
N GLY A 594 16.36 -7.26 -29.58
CA GLY A 594 15.67 -8.51 -29.26
C GLY A 594 14.80 -8.40 -28.01
N LYS A 595 14.62 -9.49 -27.26
CA LYS A 595 13.76 -9.50 -26.06
C LYS A 595 14.35 -8.62 -24.96
N THR A 596 13.70 -7.51 -24.65
CA THR A 596 14.09 -6.60 -23.54
C THR A 596 13.11 -6.59 -22.37
N MET A 597 11.99 -7.32 -22.48
CA MET A 597 10.97 -7.44 -21.43
C MET A 597 10.71 -8.91 -21.09
N LEU A 598 10.36 -9.16 -19.83
CA LEU A 598 9.91 -10.41 -19.26
C LEU A 598 8.40 -10.61 -19.41
N SER A 599 7.66 -9.58 -19.84
CA SER A 599 6.21 -9.60 -20.07
C SER A 599 5.71 -10.72 -21.00
N SER A 600 6.60 -11.30 -21.81
CA SER A 600 6.29 -12.50 -22.59
C SER A 600 6.12 -13.76 -21.73
N GLN A 601 6.49 -13.73 -20.46
CA GLN A 601 6.40 -14.85 -19.51
C GLN A 601 5.34 -14.61 -18.43
N ALA A 602 5.22 -13.38 -17.92
CA ALA A 602 4.19 -13.02 -16.94
C ALA A 602 3.83 -11.53 -17.08
N THR A 603 2.60 -11.14 -16.79
CA THR A 603 2.19 -9.72 -16.82
C THR A 603 2.99 -8.83 -15.86
N ALA A 604 3.47 -9.39 -14.75
CA ALA A 604 4.50 -8.85 -13.87
C ALA A 604 5.23 -9.97 -13.13
N ILE A 605 6.51 -9.74 -12.81
CA ILE A 605 7.32 -10.63 -11.97
C ILE A 605 7.81 -9.83 -10.78
N ASN A 606 7.07 -9.93 -9.67
CA ASN A 606 7.33 -9.18 -8.46
C ASN A 606 8.20 -9.98 -7.49
N THR A 607 9.13 -9.30 -6.85
CA THR A 607 9.95 -9.86 -5.78
C THR A 607 9.79 -9.04 -4.52
N THR A 608 9.54 -9.71 -3.41
CA THR A 608 9.51 -9.14 -2.07
C THR A 608 10.92 -9.09 -1.52
N THR A 609 11.46 -7.89 -1.38
CA THR A 609 12.85 -7.64 -0.98
C THR A 609 12.94 -6.95 0.38
N SER A 610 14.18 -6.77 0.84
CA SER A 610 14.50 -6.00 2.05
C SER A 610 15.49 -4.86 1.72
N LEU A 611 15.18 -4.07 0.69
CA LEU A 611 16.07 -3.01 0.18
C LEU A 611 15.74 -1.61 0.71
N GLY A 612 14.59 -1.43 1.36
CA GLY A 612 14.11 -0.13 1.82
C GLY A 612 14.86 0.43 3.02
N TYR A 613 14.75 1.74 3.21
CA TYR A 613 15.36 2.45 4.33
C TYR A 613 14.58 3.71 4.73
N SER A 614 14.66 4.07 6.01
CA SER A 614 13.96 5.22 6.57
C SER A 614 14.71 5.84 7.74
N ASN A 615 14.33 7.05 8.11
CA ASN A 615 14.83 7.74 9.29
C ASN A 615 13.76 8.66 9.86
N TYR A 616 13.83 8.85 11.16
CA TYR A 616 12.95 9.72 11.91
C TYR A 616 13.78 10.59 12.84
N HIS A 617 13.48 11.88 12.88
CA HIS A 617 14.08 12.82 13.80
C HIS A 617 12.98 13.63 14.48
N ALA A 618 13.07 13.77 15.79
CA ALA A 618 12.14 14.57 16.57
C ALA A 618 12.85 15.35 17.67
N ALA A 619 12.47 16.60 17.84
CA ALA A 619 12.69 17.35 19.06
C ALA A 619 11.35 17.43 19.82
N PHE A 620 11.37 17.24 21.12
CA PHE A 620 10.17 17.34 21.95
C PHE A 620 10.42 18.17 23.19
N LEU A 621 9.35 18.83 23.65
CA LEU A 621 9.29 19.61 24.87
C LEU A 621 8.12 19.12 25.71
N THR A 622 8.33 18.92 27.00
CA THR A 622 7.28 18.55 27.95
C THR A 622 7.30 19.51 29.14
N LEU A 623 6.14 20.09 29.44
CA LEU A 623 5.90 20.89 30.64
C LEU A 623 4.96 20.13 31.55
N LYS A 624 5.35 19.93 32.81
CA LYS A 624 4.48 19.32 33.83
C LYS A 624 4.25 20.30 34.97
N MET A 625 2.98 20.50 35.30
CA MET A 625 2.54 21.25 36.48
C MET A 625 1.78 20.31 37.41
N SER A 626 2.07 20.40 38.71
CA SER A 626 1.42 19.58 39.75
C SER A 626 0.80 20.48 40.79
N ASP A 627 -0.53 20.58 40.78
CA ASP A 627 -1.32 21.40 41.71
C ASP A 627 -0.82 22.86 41.81
N TRP A 628 -0.33 23.44 40.71
CA TRP A 628 0.13 24.82 40.68
C TRP A 628 -1.09 25.76 40.71
N HIS A 629 -1.39 26.34 41.88
CA HIS A 629 -2.61 27.12 42.13
C HIS A 629 -3.92 26.36 41.78
N GLY A 630 -3.96 25.05 42.05
CA GLY A 630 -5.11 24.20 41.72
C GLY A 630 -5.09 23.62 40.29
N LEU A 631 -4.10 23.99 39.47
CA LEU A 631 -3.91 23.46 38.12
C LEU A 631 -2.91 22.29 38.13
N THR A 632 -3.33 21.15 37.60
CA THR A 632 -2.45 20.06 37.22
C THR A 632 -2.44 19.95 35.70
N SER A 633 -1.27 19.94 35.07
CA SER A 633 -1.17 19.86 33.61
C SER A 633 0.03 19.07 33.12
N ILE A 634 -0.14 18.48 31.95
CA ILE A 634 0.96 17.97 31.13
C ILE A 634 0.74 18.50 29.72
N SER A 635 1.71 19.26 29.23
CA SER A 635 1.74 19.77 27.85
C SER A 635 2.95 19.21 27.13
N ASN A 636 2.75 18.63 25.95
CA ASN A 636 3.79 18.06 25.11
C ASN A 636 3.77 18.73 23.75
N PHE A 637 4.94 19.11 23.25
CA PHE A 637 5.14 19.58 21.89
C PHE A 637 6.20 18.71 21.22
N THR A 638 5.92 18.21 20.03
CA THR A 638 6.86 17.45 19.21
C THR A 638 6.99 18.12 17.86
N TRP A 639 8.21 18.44 17.48
CA TRP A 639 8.59 18.80 16.11
C TRP A 639 9.35 17.64 15.50
N SER A 640 8.80 17.02 14.45
CA SER A 640 9.39 15.83 13.86
C SER A 640 9.41 15.82 12.34
N LYS A 641 10.20 14.88 11.79
CA LYS A 641 10.26 14.54 10.37
C LYS A 641 10.55 13.05 10.21
N ALA A 642 9.66 12.34 9.53
CA ALA A 642 9.78 10.96 9.10
C ALA A 642 10.02 10.91 7.58
N LEU A 643 11.16 10.36 7.17
CA LEU A 643 11.56 10.18 5.78
C LEU A 643 11.83 8.69 5.51
N GLY A 644 11.60 8.25 4.29
CA GLY A 644 11.89 6.87 3.89
C GLY A 644 11.53 6.61 2.44
N THR A 645 11.86 5.41 1.96
CA THR A 645 11.65 4.96 0.58
C THR A 645 10.19 4.76 0.17
N GLY A 646 9.25 4.91 1.11
CA GLY A 646 7.81 4.83 0.88
C GLY A 646 7.15 3.86 1.85
N GLN A 647 5.81 3.83 1.90
CA GLN A 647 5.09 2.82 2.66
C GLN A 647 4.61 1.71 1.71
N ILE A 648 5.38 0.64 1.58
CA ILE A 648 4.85 -0.64 1.13
C ILE A 648 4.60 -1.45 2.39
N GLY A 649 3.32 -1.60 2.76
CA GLY A 649 2.98 -2.36 3.97
C GLY A 649 3.24 -3.83 3.71
N GLN A 650 3.82 -4.56 4.67
CA GLN A 650 4.02 -6.02 4.53
C GLN A 650 2.71 -6.83 4.36
N TYR A 651 1.55 -6.18 4.30
CA TYR A 651 0.25 -6.79 4.06
C TYR A 651 -0.27 -6.54 2.63
N ASN A 652 0.39 -5.70 1.82
CA ASN A 652 0.02 -5.43 0.44
C ASN A 652 1.07 -5.99 -0.52
N SER A 653 0.60 -6.61 -1.60
CA SER A 653 1.40 -7.18 -2.69
C SER A 653 1.04 -6.51 -4.02
N SER A 654 0.83 -5.19 -3.96
CA SER A 654 0.24 -4.41 -5.05
C SER A 654 0.89 -3.05 -5.24
N ASN A 655 1.84 -2.66 -4.40
CA ASN A 655 2.48 -1.34 -4.51
C ASN A 655 3.96 -1.55 -4.66
N GLN A 656 4.57 -0.77 -5.54
CA GLN A 656 5.96 -0.98 -5.92
C GLN A 656 6.81 0.25 -5.65
N TRP A 657 8.11 0.02 -5.70
CA TRP A 657 9.08 1.08 -5.60
C TRP A 657 9.07 1.96 -6.86
N LEU A 658 9.05 3.28 -6.68
CA LEU A 658 9.00 4.26 -7.77
C LEU A 658 10.09 4.10 -8.84
N ASP A 659 11.33 3.84 -8.43
CA ASP A 659 12.43 3.61 -9.37
C ASP A 659 13.42 2.60 -8.78
N ILE A 660 13.43 1.39 -9.34
CA ILE A 660 14.31 0.31 -8.90
C ILE A 660 15.78 0.55 -9.29
N TRP A 661 16.03 1.40 -10.28
CA TRP A 661 17.37 1.73 -10.79
C TRP A 661 18.02 2.86 -10.01
N ASN A 662 17.18 3.70 -9.38
CA ASN A 662 17.56 4.75 -8.42
C ASN A 662 16.67 4.71 -7.17
N PRO A 663 16.99 3.84 -6.19
CA PRO A 663 16.31 3.77 -4.89
C PRO A 663 16.08 5.08 -4.12
N ARG A 664 16.84 6.14 -4.43
CA ARG A 664 16.66 7.46 -3.81
C ARG A 664 15.47 8.22 -4.37
N ALA A 665 14.97 7.87 -5.55
CA ALA A 665 13.83 8.54 -6.18
C ALA A 665 12.57 8.46 -5.31
N SER A 666 12.41 7.39 -4.55
CA SER A 666 11.24 7.15 -3.69
C SER A 666 11.43 7.69 -2.27
N TYR A 667 12.63 8.18 -1.94
CA TYR A 667 12.94 8.67 -0.59
C TYR A 667 12.30 10.03 -0.34
N GLY A 668 11.29 10.07 0.53
CA GLY A 668 10.51 11.26 0.84
C GLY A 668 9.77 11.19 2.17
N PRO A 669 8.97 12.21 2.51
CA PRO A 669 8.08 12.20 3.67
C PRO A 669 7.22 10.93 3.69
N GLN A 670 7.04 10.31 4.85
CA GLN A 670 6.16 9.14 5.00
C GLN A 670 4.70 9.58 5.18
N ILE A 671 3.69 8.76 4.82
CA ILE A 671 2.27 9.18 4.90
C ILE A 671 1.83 9.56 6.32
N PHE A 672 2.49 9.01 7.33
CA PHE A 672 2.26 9.26 8.75
C PHE A 672 3.21 10.33 9.33
N ASP A 673 3.97 11.04 8.49
CA ASP A 673 4.88 12.10 8.94
C ASP A 673 4.08 13.31 9.45
N LEU A 674 4.07 13.55 10.76
CA LEU A 674 3.50 14.76 11.34
C LEU A 674 4.64 15.72 11.70
N LYS A 675 4.61 16.93 11.14
CA LYS A 675 5.62 17.95 11.39
C LYS A 675 5.53 18.48 12.81
N TYR A 676 4.31 18.79 13.26
CA TYR A 676 4.05 19.32 14.60
C TYR A 676 2.93 18.53 15.26
N ILE A 677 3.13 18.17 16.52
CA ILE A 677 2.10 17.61 17.40
C ILE A 677 2.15 18.36 18.71
N PHE A 678 1.01 18.83 19.18
CA PHE A 678 0.83 19.43 20.48
C PHE A 678 -0.33 18.77 21.20
N THR A 679 -0.08 18.29 22.41
CA THR A 679 -1.12 17.76 23.30
C THR A 679 -1.02 18.43 24.65
N SER A 680 -2.17 18.78 25.22
CA SER A 680 -2.20 19.44 26.51
C SER A 680 -3.44 19.05 27.29
N GLY A 681 -3.23 18.29 28.37
CA GLY A 681 -4.27 17.93 29.32
C GLY A 681 -4.16 18.79 30.56
N TRP A 682 -5.25 19.45 30.93
CA TRP A 682 -5.35 20.26 32.14
C TRP A 682 -6.39 19.66 33.06
N SER A 683 -6.21 19.81 34.36
CA SER A 683 -7.23 19.57 35.38
C SER A 683 -7.13 20.70 36.39
N TYR A 684 -8.15 21.54 36.42
CA TYR A 684 -8.23 22.68 37.30
C TYR A 684 -9.28 22.46 38.38
N ARG A 685 -8.86 22.53 39.64
CA ARG A 685 -9.72 22.53 40.82
C ARG A 685 -9.57 23.89 41.50
N PRO A 686 -10.59 24.77 41.44
CA PRO A 686 -10.50 26.10 42.03
C PRO A 686 -10.17 26.02 43.53
N PRO A 687 -9.10 26.69 44.00
CA PRO A 687 -8.75 26.66 45.42
C PRO A 687 -9.62 27.58 46.28
N PHE A 688 -10.32 28.55 45.67
CA PHE A 688 -10.99 29.65 46.36
C PHE A 688 -12.17 29.25 47.25
N PHE A 689 -12.85 28.15 46.94
CA PHE A 689 -14.04 27.68 47.67
C PHE A 689 -13.81 26.36 48.40
N LYS A 690 -12.55 25.91 48.46
CA LYS A 690 -12.18 24.64 49.04
C LYS A 690 -12.37 24.69 50.56
N GLY A 691 -13.26 23.85 51.08
CA GLY A 691 -13.54 23.81 52.52
C GLY A 691 -14.58 24.82 53.02
N GLU A 692 -15.28 25.52 52.12
CA GLU A 692 -16.46 26.31 52.50
C GLU A 692 -17.55 25.39 53.09
N HIS A 693 -18.28 25.89 54.09
CA HIS A 693 -19.29 25.10 54.82
C HIS A 693 -20.73 25.50 54.45
N GLY A 694 -21.70 24.68 54.84
CA GLY A 694 -23.13 24.94 54.61
C GLY A 694 -23.51 24.92 53.12
N TRP A 695 -24.51 25.74 52.76
CA TRP A 695 -25.04 25.78 51.38
C TRP A 695 -24.01 26.33 50.37
N LYS A 696 -23.12 27.24 50.81
CA LYS A 696 -22.03 27.79 49.99
C LYS A 696 -21.01 26.72 49.62
N GLY A 697 -20.60 25.89 50.58
CA GLY A 697 -19.72 24.73 50.33
C GLY A 697 -20.32 23.73 49.33
N LYS A 698 -21.59 23.35 49.55
CA LYS A 698 -22.31 22.44 48.64
C LYS A 698 -22.39 22.99 47.21
N LEU A 699 -22.61 24.30 47.05
CA LEU A 699 -22.76 24.93 45.74
C LEU A 699 -21.42 25.23 45.05
N LEU A 700 -20.41 25.71 45.79
CA LEU A 700 -19.19 26.30 45.23
C LEU A 700 -17.95 25.39 45.30
N ASP A 701 -17.87 24.43 46.22
CA ASP A 701 -16.72 23.50 46.36
C ASP A 701 -16.86 22.26 45.48
N GLY A 702 -15.80 21.53 45.17
CA GLY A 702 -15.86 20.24 44.48
C GLY A 702 -15.99 20.32 42.95
N TRP A 703 -15.91 21.51 42.35
CA TRP A 703 -15.82 21.65 40.91
C TRP A 703 -14.44 21.25 40.39
N SER A 704 -14.41 20.55 39.26
CA SER A 704 -13.20 20.34 38.48
C SER A 704 -13.50 20.48 36.99
N VAL A 705 -12.59 21.14 36.28
CA VAL A 705 -12.66 21.33 34.82
C VAL A 705 -11.40 20.76 34.22
N SER A 706 -11.55 19.79 33.33
CA SER A 706 -10.44 19.07 32.73
C SER A 706 -10.52 19.12 31.20
N PRO A 707 -10.02 20.20 30.57
CA PRO A 707 -9.93 20.28 29.12
C PRO A 707 -8.70 19.51 28.60
N PHE A 708 -8.85 18.98 27.40
CA PHE A 708 -7.81 18.28 26.67
C PHE A 708 -7.73 18.84 25.25
N LEU A 709 -6.62 19.49 24.95
CA LEU A 709 -6.32 20.04 23.63
C LEU A 709 -5.42 19.07 22.86
N THR A 710 -5.81 18.79 21.62
CA THR A 710 -4.95 18.17 20.61
C THR A 710 -4.82 19.15 19.45
N ALA A 711 -3.60 19.34 18.96
CA ALA A 711 -3.33 20.09 17.74
C ALA A 711 -2.18 19.42 16.97
N GLN A 712 -2.30 19.36 15.65
CA GLN A 712 -1.29 18.75 14.79
C GLN A 712 -1.23 19.43 13.42
N SER A 713 -0.07 19.34 12.78
CA SER A 713 0.05 19.68 11.36
C SER A 713 -0.72 18.69 10.48
N GLY A 714 -1.00 19.05 9.24
CA GLY A 714 -1.54 18.10 8.25
C GLY A 714 -0.57 16.96 7.89
N PHE A 715 -1.15 15.82 7.51
CA PHE A 715 -0.41 14.70 6.91
C PHE A 715 0.17 15.12 5.54
N PRO A 716 1.23 14.47 5.04
CA PRO A 716 1.64 14.64 3.66
C PRO A 716 0.50 14.23 2.73
N ILE A 717 0.25 15.03 1.71
CA ILE A 717 -0.68 14.73 0.62
C ILE A 717 0.06 14.91 -0.70
N GLY A 718 -0.30 14.15 -1.72
CA GLY A 718 0.26 14.24 -3.06
C GLY A 718 -0.83 14.51 -4.07
N ILE A 719 -0.49 15.24 -5.14
CA ILE A 719 -1.37 15.36 -6.29
C ILE A 719 -1.18 14.11 -7.14
N GLY A 720 -2.18 13.23 -7.17
CA GLY A 720 -2.13 12.00 -7.94
C GLY A 720 -2.45 12.21 -9.43
N TYR A 721 -2.29 11.15 -10.20
CA TYR A 721 -2.77 11.01 -11.58
C TYR A 721 -2.91 9.53 -11.92
N SER A 722 -3.55 9.22 -13.04
CA SER A 722 -3.73 7.86 -13.52
C SER A 722 -3.32 7.73 -15.00
N GLU A 723 -2.85 6.54 -15.35
CA GLU A 723 -2.33 6.15 -16.65
C GLU A 723 -3.17 4.99 -17.19
N SER A 724 -4.40 5.26 -17.63
CA SER A 724 -5.36 4.21 -18.01
C SER A 724 -5.74 3.31 -16.83
N ALA A 725 -5.18 2.11 -16.72
CA ALA A 725 -5.60 1.09 -15.75
C ALA A 725 -4.82 1.14 -14.41
N CYS A 726 -3.67 1.83 -14.37
CA CYS A 726 -2.93 2.03 -13.11
C CYS A 726 -3.07 3.46 -12.58
N SER A 727 -2.82 3.62 -11.27
CA SER A 727 -2.82 4.92 -10.60
C SER A 727 -1.44 5.27 -10.06
N ALA A 728 -0.90 6.44 -10.43
CA ALA A 728 0.41 6.90 -10.01
C ALA A 728 1.52 5.89 -10.35
N CYS A 729 1.65 5.57 -11.64
CA CYS A 729 2.64 4.61 -12.14
C CYS A 729 3.15 4.99 -13.56
N GLN A 730 4.21 4.29 -13.99
CA GLN A 730 4.95 4.34 -15.24
C GLN A 730 5.90 5.51 -15.49
N GLY A 731 5.97 6.53 -14.65
CA GLY A 731 6.79 7.71 -14.84
C GLY A 731 8.28 7.41 -15.02
N PHE A 732 8.77 6.31 -14.42
CA PHE A 732 10.13 5.81 -14.62
C PHE A 732 10.18 4.42 -15.28
N GLY A 733 9.04 3.90 -15.73
CA GLY A 733 8.93 2.59 -16.37
C GLY A 733 9.06 1.42 -15.39
N GLU A 734 8.76 1.65 -14.12
CA GLU A 734 8.85 0.67 -13.04
C GLU A 734 7.80 -0.45 -13.17
N MET A 735 6.64 -0.16 -13.76
CA MET A 735 5.61 -1.15 -14.08
C MET A 735 4.76 -0.75 -15.28
N GLY A 736 4.07 -1.72 -15.91
CA GLY A 736 3.19 -1.50 -17.06
C GLY A 736 1.70 -1.68 -16.72
N ASN A 737 0.82 -1.35 -17.67
CA ASN A 737 -0.64 -1.31 -17.46
C ASN A 737 -1.36 -2.65 -17.29
N THR A 738 -0.65 -3.77 -17.50
CA THR A 738 -1.19 -5.12 -17.35
C THR A 738 -0.83 -5.76 -16.01
N ALA A 739 -0.05 -5.09 -15.17
CA ALA A 739 0.34 -5.57 -13.86
C ALA A 739 -0.74 -5.26 -12.80
N SER A 740 -1.01 -6.18 -11.87
CA SER A 740 -1.93 -5.98 -10.73
C SER A 740 -1.38 -5.08 -9.63
N SER A 741 -0.10 -4.70 -9.70
CA SER A 741 0.39 -3.62 -8.86
C SER A 741 -0.36 -2.32 -9.25
N GLY A 742 -1.02 -1.67 -8.29
CA GLY A 742 -1.91 -0.56 -8.55
C GLY A 742 -1.25 0.81 -8.50
N SER A 743 -0.01 0.90 -7.97
CA SER A 743 0.71 2.16 -7.79
C SER A 743 2.20 1.98 -7.50
N ALA A 744 3.00 2.97 -7.92
CA ALA A 744 4.41 3.14 -7.53
C ALA A 744 4.62 4.40 -6.66
N PHE A 745 3.55 4.95 -6.09
CA PHE A 745 3.55 6.18 -5.29
C PHE A 745 4.12 7.40 -6.03
N GLU A 746 3.79 7.54 -7.31
CA GLU A 746 4.07 8.78 -8.04
C GLU A 746 3.16 9.92 -7.58
N SER A 747 3.76 11.08 -7.32
CA SER A 747 3.03 12.34 -7.17
C SER A 747 3.41 13.31 -8.30
N ALA A 748 2.43 14.10 -8.74
CA ALA A 748 2.67 15.22 -9.63
C ALA A 748 3.62 16.22 -8.98
N LEU A 749 4.51 16.78 -9.79
CA LEU A 749 5.54 17.72 -9.36
C LEU A 749 5.15 19.14 -9.75
N PRO A 750 5.42 20.13 -8.87
CA PRO A 750 5.18 21.51 -9.21
C PRO A 750 6.22 22.00 -10.24
N ILE A 751 5.81 22.77 -11.24
CA ILE A 751 6.68 23.36 -12.27
C ILE A 751 7.32 24.67 -11.80
N SER A 752 6.83 25.23 -10.70
CA SER A 752 7.36 26.42 -10.03
C SER A 752 7.18 26.29 -8.51
N PRO A 753 7.85 27.10 -7.67
CA PRO A 753 7.67 27.05 -6.23
C PRO A 753 6.17 27.12 -5.82
N PHE A 754 5.73 26.17 -5.00
CA PHE A 754 4.33 26.09 -4.57
C PHE A 754 4.01 27.15 -3.50
N THR A 755 3.01 27.99 -3.75
CA THR A 755 2.66 29.14 -2.89
C THR A 755 1.22 29.14 -2.37
N ALA A 756 0.36 28.22 -2.82
CA ALA A 756 -1.08 28.26 -2.55
C ALA A 756 -1.48 27.91 -1.09
N GLY A 757 -0.53 27.44 -0.26
CA GLY A 757 -0.79 27.13 1.14
C GLY A 757 -1.56 25.83 1.38
N HIS A 758 -2.00 25.62 2.63
CA HIS A 758 -2.61 24.38 3.11
C HIS A 758 -3.79 24.65 4.07
N SER A 759 -4.71 25.55 3.69
CA SER A 759 -5.87 25.97 4.49
C SER A 759 -7.18 25.67 3.77
N ALA A 760 -8.25 25.44 4.51
CA ALA A 760 -9.58 25.35 3.91
C ALA A 760 -10.06 26.75 3.51
N HIS A 761 -10.62 26.87 2.32
CA HIS A 761 -11.25 28.07 1.78
C HIS A 761 -12.75 27.80 1.59
N THR A 762 -13.56 28.76 2.01
CA THR A 762 -15.02 28.76 1.84
C THR A 762 -15.42 29.55 0.60
N ALA A 763 -16.64 29.31 0.09
CA ALA A 763 -17.18 29.98 -1.09
C ALA A 763 -16.32 29.80 -2.35
N VAL A 764 -15.74 28.60 -2.52
CA VAL A 764 -14.99 28.22 -3.72
C VAL A 764 -15.83 27.28 -4.58
N PRO A 765 -16.61 27.80 -5.55
CA PRO A 765 -17.42 26.97 -6.45
C PRO A 765 -16.58 26.19 -7.48
N GLY A 766 -15.27 26.43 -7.55
CA GLY A 766 -14.36 25.95 -8.60
C GLY A 766 -13.96 27.08 -9.56
N SER A 767 -12.99 26.81 -10.43
CA SER A 767 -12.48 27.77 -11.41
C SER A 767 -12.23 27.10 -12.76
N VAL A 768 -12.06 27.89 -13.81
CA VAL A 768 -11.78 27.41 -15.17
C VAL A 768 -10.41 27.92 -15.61
N ILE A 769 -9.62 27.06 -16.25
CA ILE A 769 -8.39 27.45 -16.93
C ILE A 769 -8.47 27.10 -18.41
N ALA A 770 -8.05 28.04 -19.27
CA ALA A 770 -7.82 27.77 -20.67
C ALA A 770 -6.42 27.16 -20.86
N ILE A 771 -6.37 25.92 -21.33
CA ILE A 771 -5.12 25.23 -21.69
C ILE A 771 -5.21 24.94 -23.18
N ASN A 772 -4.34 25.57 -23.97
CA ASN A 772 -4.33 25.44 -25.44
C ASN A 772 -5.73 25.63 -26.04
N GLY A 773 -6.43 26.71 -25.70
CA GLY A 773 -7.76 27.02 -26.23
C GLY A 773 -8.91 26.14 -25.72
N VAL A 774 -8.64 25.14 -24.88
CA VAL A 774 -9.66 24.29 -24.25
C VAL A 774 -9.90 24.77 -22.82
N ASN A 775 -11.16 25.04 -22.50
CA ASN A 775 -11.58 25.41 -21.14
C ASN A 775 -11.73 24.15 -20.28
N VAL A 776 -10.97 24.09 -19.20
CA VAL A 776 -10.96 22.99 -18.24
C VAL A 776 -11.56 23.46 -16.93
N SER A 777 -12.67 22.84 -16.54
CA SER A 777 -13.32 23.08 -15.25
C SER A 777 -12.59 22.36 -14.13
N VAL A 778 -12.12 23.11 -13.13
CA VAL A 778 -11.31 22.61 -12.02
C VAL A 778 -11.99 22.88 -10.68
N GLY A 779 -12.18 21.83 -9.89
CA GLY A 779 -12.86 21.91 -8.59
C GLY A 779 -14.33 22.33 -8.67
N THR A 780 -14.96 22.28 -9.85
CA THR A 780 -16.33 22.77 -10.07
C THR A 780 -17.43 21.84 -9.58
N ASN A 781 -17.13 20.55 -9.41
CA ASN A 781 -18.04 19.60 -8.76
C ASN A 781 -17.94 19.73 -7.24
N ASN A 782 -18.29 20.90 -6.71
CA ASN A 782 -18.10 21.25 -5.30
C ASN A 782 -19.36 21.84 -4.67
N SER A 783 -20.35 20.98 -4.40
CA SER A 783 -21.59 21.38 -3.72
C SER A 783 -21.37 21.96 -2.32
N SER A 784 -20.28 21.55 -1.64
CA SER A 784 -19.92 22.07 -0.31
C SER A 784 -19.36 23.50 -0.33
N GLN A 785 -18.90 23.97 -1.51
CA GLN A 785 -18.13 25.20 -1.69
C GLN A 785 -16.86 25.30 -0.80
N LEU A 786 -16.37 24.18 -0.26
CA LEU A 786 -15.11 24.08 0.48
C LEU A 786 -14.01 23.52 -0.42
N ASN A 787 -12.87 24.18 -0.46
CA ASN A 787 -11.70 23.71 -1.21
C ASN A 787 -10.42 24.00 -0.43
N ILE A 788 -9.38 23.18 -0.56
CA ILE A 788 -8.06 23.48 0.02
C ILE A 788 -7.33 24.63 -0.69
N PHE A 789 -7.78 25.01 -1.88
CA PHE A 789 -7.22 26.11 -2.65
C PHE A 789 -8.29 27.17 -2.94
N SER A 790 -7.91 28.43 -2.85
CA SER A 790 -8.77 29.55 -3.26
C SER A 790 -8.95 29.63 -4.79
N ASP A 791 -7.94 29.23 -5.55
CA ASP A 791 -8.00 29.09 -7.02
C ASP A 791 -7.47 27.70 -7.43
N PRO A 792 -8.35 26.69 -7.48
CA PRO A 792 -7.94 25.32 -7.77
C PRO A 792 -7.40 25.15 -9.21
N ALA A 793 -7.82 25.97 -10.18
CA ALA A 793 -7.31 25.90 -11.55
C ALA A 793 -5.87 26.40 -11.67
N SER A 794 -5.53 27.52 -11.03
CA SER A 794 -4.14 28.01 -10.96
C SER A 794 -3.23 27.01 -10.24
N VAL A 795 -3.73 26.35 -9.20
CA VAL A 795 -2.97 25.29 -8.51
C VAL A 795 -2.77 24.09 -9.41
N LEU A 796 -3.81 23.51 -10.00
CA LEU A 796 -3.68 22.37 -10.94
C LEU A 796 -2.70 22.69 -12.07
N ALA A 797 -2.72 23.94 -12.53
CA ALA A 797 -1.85 24.44 -13.57
C ALA A 797 -0.35 24.48 -13.19
N ASN A 798 -0.03 24.58 -11.90
CA ASN A 798 1.34 24.53 -11.43
C ASN A 798 1.89 23.09 -11.38
N PHE A 799 1.09 22.05 -11.60
CA PHE A 799 1.59 20.68 -11.51
C PHE A 799 1.75 20.02 -12.87
N ARG A 800 2.66 19.05 -12.95
CA ARG A 800 2.81 18.14 -14.09
C ARG A 800 3.11 16.72 -13.60
N ARG A 801 2.90 15.74 -14.47
CA ARG A 801 3.33 14.36 -14.21
C ARG A 801 4.86 14.28 -14.09
N CYS A 802 5.33 13.22 -13.46
CA CYS A 802 6.75 12.92 -13.37
C CYS A 802 7.29 12.44 -14.71
N VAL A 803 8.48 12.89 -15.11
CA VAL A 803 9.03 12.68 -16.45
C VAL A 803 10.41 12.03 -16.37
N LEU A 804 10.54 10.85 -16.97
CA LEU A 804 11.81 10.15 -17.10
C LEU A 804 12.89 11.02 -17.76
N GLY A 805 14.07 11.05 -17.14
CA GLY A 805 15.24 11.78 -17.63
C GLY A 805 15.22 13.29 -17.35
N ILE A 806 14.12 13.83 -16.81
CA ILE A 806 14.02 15.21 -16.31
C ILE A 806 13.96 15.19 -14.78
N ASP A 807 13.10 14.35 -14.21
CA ASP A 807 12.93 14.23 -12.77
C ASP A 807 13.79 13.12 -12.19
N THR A 808 14.24 13.34 -10.95
CA THR A 808 15.00 12.34 -10.19
C THR A 808 14.18 11.71 -9.06
N SER A 809 12.96 12.20 -8.82
CA SER A 809 12.02 11.75 -7.79
C SER A 809 10.64 12.34 -8.09
N CYS A 810 9.58 11.58 -7.79
CA CYS A 810 8.19 12.02 -7.95
C CYS A 810 7.53 12.34 -6.60
N GLY A 811 8.31 12.77 -5.60
CA GLY A 811 7.77 13.23 -4.31
C GLY A 811 7.26 12.14 -3.36
N SER A 812 7.42 10.86 -3.71
CA SER A 812 6.93 9.72 -2.92
C SER A 812 5.43 9.87 -2.60
N VAL A 813 5.01 9.47 -1.41
CA VAL A 813 3.61 9.49 -0.95
C VAL A 813 2.99 10.90 -0.75
N GLY A 814 3.75 11.98 -0.92
CA GLY A 814 3.21 13.33 -0.92
C GLY A 814 4.25 14.45 -0.80
N ASN A 815 4.18 15.41 -1.71
CA ASN A 815 5.02 16.62 -1.76
C ASN A 815 4.31 17.88 -1.19
N LEU A 816 3.04 17.78 -0.81
CA LEU A 816 2.25 18.82 -0.17
C LEU A 816 1.84 18.44 1.25
N ARG A 817 1.19 19.36 1.98
CA ARG A 817 0.60 19.09 3.29
C ARG A 817 -0.90 19.28 3.27
N GLY A 818 -1.60 18.41 3.99
CA GLY A 818 -3.00 18.56 4.31
C GLY A 818 -3.27 19.68 5.33
N LEU A 819 -4.53 19.76 5.72
CA LEU A 819 -5.02 20.73 6.70
C LEU A 819 -4.47 20.44 8.09
N ASN A 820 -4.05 21.50 8.78
CA ASN A 820 -3.77 21.43 10.21
C ASN A 820 -5.05 21.12 10.98
N ARG A 821 -4.94 20.38 12.08
CA ARG A 821 -6.08 19.91 12.86
C ARG A 821 -5.93 20.31 14.32
N TRP A 822 -7.04 20.70 14.96
CA TRP A 822 -7.09 20.86 16.41
C TRP A 822 -8.49 20.55 16.94
N ASN A 823 -8.54 20.09 18.18
CA ASN A 823 -9.79 19.84 18.90
C ASN A 823 -9.60 20.04 20.40
N VAL A 824 -10.67 20.45 21.07
CA VAL A 824 -10.72 20.51 22.53
C VAL A 824 -11.88 19.66 23.03
N ASP A 825 -11.54 18.64 23.78
CA ASP A 825 -12.49 17.87 24.57
C ASP A 825 -12.44 18.38 26.01
N ALA A 826 -13.53 18.23 26.76
CA ALA A 826 -13.57 18.71 28.13
C ALA A 826 -14.43 17.82 29.02
N THR A 827 -13.97 17.61 30.26
CA THR A 827 -14.81 17.06 31.32
C THR A 827 -15.02 18.10 32.38
N ILE A 828 -16.28 18.38 32.72
CA ILE A 828 -16.67 19.15 33.89
C ILE A 828 -17.23 18.18 34.90
N ALA A 829 -16.65 18.14 36.10
CA ALA A 829 -17.16 17.33 37.19
C ALA A 829 -17.44 18.16 38.43
N LYS A 830 -18.46 17.75 39.18
CA LYS A 830 -18.85 18.33 40.45
C LYS A 830 -19.01 17.21 41.47
N ASP A 831 -18.14 17.23 42.47
CA ASP A 831 -18.28 16.38 43.66
C ASP A 831 -19.17 17.08 44.69
N ILE A 832 -20.20 16.38 45.14
CA ILE A 832 -21.15 16.83 46.16
C ILE A 832 -21.10 15.83 47.32
N LYS A 833 -20.78 16.32 48.51
CA LYS A 833 -20.92 15.53 49.74
C LYS A 833 -22.29 15.76 50.35
N PHE A 834 -23.06 14.70 50.53
CA PHE A 834 -24.34 14.76 51.24
C PHE A 834 -24.14 14.57 52.74
N THR A 835 -23.31 13.60 53.11
CA THR A 835 -22.86 13.31 54.48
C THR A 835 -21.35 13.00 54.50
N GLU A 836 -20.80 12.62 55.65
CA GLU A 836 -19.39 12.18 55.75
C GLU A 836 -19.11 10.88 55.00
N ARG A 837 -20.14 10.05 54.78
CA ARG A 837 -20.03 8.74 54.13
C ARG A 837 -20.63 8.73 52.72
N VAL A 838 -21.69 9.51 52.48
CA VAL A 838 -22.41 9.49 51.19
C VAL A 838 -22.12 10.75 50.38
N GLY A 839 -21.70 10.56 49.13
CA GLY A 839 -21.48 11.63 48.16
C GLY A 839 -21.88 11.22 46.74
N ALA A 840 -21.92 12.20 45.84
CA ALA A 840 -22.12 11.98 44.41
C ALA A 840 -21.16 12.81 43.58
N THR A 841 -20.73 12.24 42.47
CA THR A 841 -19.98 12.93 41.41
C THR A 841 -20.89 13.07 40.21
N PHE A 842 -21.17 14.30 39.80
CA PHE A 842 -21.83 14.60 38.52
C PHE A 842 -20.75 14.93 37.49
N THR A 843 -20.82 14.33 36.31
CA THR A 843 -19.86 14.54 35.23
C THR A 843 -20.58 14.91 33.94
N VAL A 844 -20.09 15.91 33.23
CA VAL A 844 -20.46 16.20 31.84
C VAL A 844 -19.19 16.12 31.01
N GLN A 845 -19.18 15.23 30.03
CA GLN A 845 -18.09 15.07 29.08
C GLN A 845 -18.51 15.64 27.73
N PHE A 846 -17.63 16.42 27.12
CA PHE A 846 -17.80 17.03 25.83
C PHE A 846 -16.75 16.49 24.89
N THR A 847 -17.16 15.93 23.76
CA THR A 847 -16.29 15.80 22.58
C THR A 847 -16.51 17.03 21.70
N ASN A 848 -15.43 17.70 21.29
CA ASN A 848 -15.48 18.97 20.54
C ASN A 848 -16.31 20.05 21.27
N VAL A 849 -15.84 20.51 22.43
CA VAL A 849 -16.57 21.43 23.32
C VAL A 849 -17.01 22.73 22.63
N PHE A 850 -16.19 23.22 21.69
CA PHE A 850 -16.46 24.44 20.91
C PHE A 850 -17.40 24.22 19.73
N ASN A 851 -17.80 22.97 19.45
CA ASN A 851 -18.55 22.59 18.26
C ASN A 851 -17.91 23.17 16.97
N HIS A 852 -16.57 23.19 16.94
CA HIS A 852 -15.81 23.70 15.82
C HIS A 852 -15.82 22.66 14.70
N ASN A 853 -16.27 23.07 13.50
CA ASN A 853 -16.18 22.20 12.34
C ASN A 853 -14.73 22.13 11.87
N GLN A 854 -14.16 20.92 11.86
CA GLN A 854 -12.81 20.68 11.37
C GLN A 854 -12.89 19.93 10.02
N PRO A 855 -12.65 20.61 8.89
CA PRO A 855 -12.66 19.97 7.59
C PRO A 855 -11.60 18.87 7.49
N SER A 856 -11.92 17.80 6.75
CA SER A 856 -10.95 16.78 6.37
C SER A 856 -10.04 17.26 5.23
N ASP A 857 -9.00 16.49 4.95
CA ASP A 857 -8.22 16.69 3.72
C ASP A 857 -9.09 16.46 2.47
N PRO A 858 -8.75 17.04 1.31
CA PRO A 858 -9.56 16.93 0.10
C PRO A 858 -9.93 15.50 -0.27
N GLY A 859 -11.19 15.28 -0.66
CA GLY A 859 -11.67 13.97 -1.10
C GLY A 859 -11.14 13.55 -2.47
N SER A 860 -10.61 14.51 -3.25
CA SER A 860 -9.93 14.24 -4.52
C SER A 860 -8.86 15.30 -4.78
N LEU A 861 -7.65 14.83 -5.11
CA LEU A 861 -6.52 15.67 -5.46
C LEU A 861 -5.73 15.03 -6.61
N THR A 862 -6.34 14.96 -7.79
CA THR A 862 -5.76 14.29 -8.97
C THR A 862 -5.85 15.15 -10.24
N LEU A 863 -4.82 15.07 -11.08
CA LEU A 863 -4.82 15.67 -12.43
C LEU A 863 -5.81 14.99 -13.38
N THR A 864 -6.27 13.77 -13.06
CA THR A 864 -7.11 12.94 -13.95
C THR A 864 -8.58 13.30 -13.89
N THR A 865 -9.07 13.81 -12.74
CA THR A 865 -10.46 14.29 -12.60
C THR A 865 -10.50 15.75 -12.12
N PRO A 866 -10.10 16.72 -12.96
CA PRO A 866 -9.96 18.13 -12.57
C PRO A 866 -11.21 18.73 -11.92
N ALA A 867 -12.41 18.35 -12.37
CA ALA A 867 -13.66 18.86 -11.80
C ALA A 867 -13.82 18.58 -10.30
N ASN A 868 -13.15 17.55 -9.76
CA ASN A 868 -13.20 17.21 -8.33
C ASN A 868 -11.99 17.78 -7.54
N PHE A 869 -11.06 18.48 -8.20
CA PHE A 869 -9.77 18.84 -7.63
C PHE A 869 -9.86 19.77 -6.42
N GLY A 870 -9.27 19.34 -5.30
CA GLY A 870 -9.12 20.15 -4.08
C GLY A 870 -10.37 20.27 -3.22
N ARG A 871 -11.52 19.75 -3.64
CA ARG A 871 -12.79 19.86 -2.91
C ARG A 871 -12.74 19.11 -1.58
N ILE A 872 -13.36 19.69 -0.54
CA ILE A 872 -13.45 19.07 0.79
C ILE A 872 -14.90 18.66 1.03
N THR A 873 -15.16 17.37 1.19
CA THR A 873 -16.54 16.82 1.28
C THR A 873 -16.88 16.25 2.65
N SER A 874 -15.96 16.26 3.62
CA SER A 874 -16.18 15.68 4.95
C SER A 874 -15.49 16.48 6.06
N SER A 875 -15.82 16.15 7.30
CA SER A 875 -15.18 16.65 8.52
C SER A 875 -14.42 15.52 9.21
N VAL A 876 -13.37 15.87 9.97
CA VAL A 876 -12.59 14.90 10.75
C VAL A 876 -13.30 14.52 12.05
N PHE A 877 -13.93 15.51 12.71
CA PHE A 877 -14.66 15.29 13.94
C PHE A 877 -16.16 15.28 13.69
N ALA A 878 -16.86 14.49 14.49
CA ALA A 878 -18.31 14.56 14.59
C ALA A 878 -18.73 15.91 15.19
N ALA A 879 -20.02 16.24 15.05
CA ALA A 879 -20.63 17.32 15.82
C ALA A 879 -20.45 17.08 17.33
N ARG A 880 -20.50 18.15 18.13
CA ARG A 880 -20.33 18.07 19.59
C ARG A 880 -21.23 17.01 20.20
N GLN A 881 -20.64 16.05 20.92
CA GLN A 881 -21.39 15.09 21.73
C GLN A 881 -21.23 15.41 23.20
N MET A 882 -22.31 15.20 23.96
CA MET A 882 -22.37 15.46 25.39
C MET A 882 -22.83 14.20 26.11
N GLU A 883 -22.00 13.71 27.02
CA GLU A 883 -22.35 12.59 27.89
C GLU A 883 -22.48 13.08 29.32
N ILE A 884 -23.58 12.71 29.97
CA ILE A 884 -23.87 13.10 31.35
C ILE A 884 -23.87 11.84 32.20
N GLY A 885 -23.07 11.86 33.26
CA GLY A 885 -22.93 10.76 34.21
C GLY A 885 -23.16 11.21 35.63
N ALA A 886 -23.72 10.34 36.45
CA ALA A 886 -23.81 10.52 37.89
C ALA A 886 -23.32 9.24 38.58
N ARG A 887 -22.39 9.39 39.53
CA ARG A 887 -21.87 8.29 40.34
C ARG A 887 -22.08 8.60 41.81
N ILE A 888 -22.85 7.76 42.50
CA ILE A 888 -22.98 7.81 43.96
C ILE A 888 -21.86 6.97 44.57
N HIS A 889 -21.25 7.47 45.64
CA HIS A 889 -20.24 6.76 46.43
C HIS A 889 -20.63 6.81 47.92
N PHE A 890 -20.30 5.73 48.63
CA PHE A 890 -20.71 5.44 50.01
C PHE A 890 -19.50 5.21 50.92
#